data_AF-A0A7V9JS49-F1
#
_entry.id   AF-A0A7V9JS49-F1
#
_cell.length_a   1.000
_cell.length_b   1.000
_cell.length_c   1.000
_cell.angle_alpha   90.00
_cell.angle_beta   90.00
_cell.angle_gamma   90.00
#
_symmetry.space_group_name_H-M   'P 1'
#
loop_
_entity.id
_entity.type
_entity.pdbx_description
1 polymer ?
#
loop_
_entity_poly.entity_id
_entity_poly.type
_entity_poly.pdbx_seq_one_letter_code
_entity_poly.pdbx_strand_id
1 'polypeptide(L)'
;MDTVRSLGLDADGRNVIHDRRNLIRYINLKLAALGHELPTDASNRDFLAVAHDLLANHREQARLLSGHLCPADQRIQDFLDLHLAGERLVGAVRLPAHTFVLDRHGLARELSLPVGGDELAGPALSSYRIHQGILHNPRNDRRTTQGVFHVAQGGLPIPNDKLAVPKHVFGNLLHHAMRPPGEDLRLPFAAAGAQPVELFVSLLLRPLVRPAIPGVSQAKTMEVRLFAPGSLVSNLDFVESIFGNAGDPSLPANDAALDTGRWTGHTGCVILAPHLTKLTKKELGLPHVDQADERQRRDGMCWSRPDEPYNGGSPFKIACRTADGIMVTILADNYYGYCKKEVKTQITFSANLSGGCEEEHAGGAIAFASFNLGEEFHGSNDTVLSRGHSFAENCERYAGTLFDVNADGYGVDRAYPDVLYMPESVRIELAKSRVTWVHDGVERSLPLRPANTIVHPSGYKVRLEKHPGAPTWRLVGTVAEGVYCHKPCTVSGGGKSEISKSINDAMLYGPIFIADVERDLVAVARIFDYDYSTRFLPHIHPDYARRPSRPVLDPKRSLGSVIKLLTPSPSEFTPEYNAWLASIPPDIRALAFIIKRFYRPEWGEDWRTHFSVDIVNGQSGHEFKYRGRKLVGSYLRVGRLEGSWRTFKLRQDFIAAMKVPTEDDISVSAVVPSDLLPGLNREHCGDSVKIVANCEYRFFQRPDDAIHRGYDKQAEADMANPGLFASNYQALTLQDDREIVEDAIGFSLFTEPMRARLSGALADKAPYVLSSAHPRIVDGKITKNPRYLQVRPDLVNHREKHVAEIGARLFRRLRMDVPVVFPVHAVLPGRRNNPPEPEQGIRELAVYGPLHYQELPELFVDLIA
;
A
#
# COMPACT_ATOMS: atom_id res chain seq x y z
N MET A 1 -5.68 -20.07 -5.48
CA MET A 1 -6.80 -19.10 -5.55
C MET A 1 -6.88 -18.65 -7.00
N ASP A 2 -8.06 -18.69 -7.61
CA ASP A 2 -8.29 -18.08 -8.92
C ASP A 2 -8.34 -16.56 -8.74
N THR A 3 -7.26 -15.85 -9.12
CA THR A 3 -7.13 -14.40 -8.88
C THR A 3 -8.14 -13.59 -9.68
N VAL A 4 -8.57 -14.07 -10.83
CA VAL A 4 -9.58 -13.40 -11.65
C VAL A 4 -10.94 -13.52 -10.99
N ARG A 5 -11.32 -14.74 -10.58
CA ARG A 5 -12.62 -14.98 -9.92
C ARG A 5 -12.69 -14.39 -8.51
N SER A 6 -11.61 -14.42 -7.74
CA SER A 6 -11.61 -13.94 -6.36
C SER A 6 -11.28 -12.46 -6.23
N LEU A 7 -10.36 -11.92 -7.05
CA LEU A 7 -9.82 -10.56 -6.88
C LEU A 7 -10.08 -9.64 -8.07
N GLY A 8 -10.51 -10.18 -9.22
CA GLY A 8 -10.58 -9.42 -10.46
C GLY A 8 -9.21 -8.96 -10.95
N LEU A 9 -8.16 -9.72 -10.66
CA LEU A 9 -6.79 -9.42 -11.06
C LEU A 9 -6.23 -10.49 -11.98
N ASP A 10 -5.55 -10.07 -13.06
CA ASP A 10 -4.81 -10.97 -13.94
C ASP A 10 -3.48 -11.42 -13.31
N ALA A 11 -2.69 -12.19 -14.07
CA ALA A 11 -1.40 -12.69 -13.60
C ALA A 11 -0.36 -11.58 -13.37
N ASP A 12 -0.51 -10.42 -14.02
CA ASP A 12 0.34 -9.25 -13.87
C ASP A 12 -0.17 -8.31 -12.75
N GLY A 13 -1.22 -8.71 -12.01
CA GLY A 13 -1.83 -7.91 -10.96
C GLY A 13 -2.63 -6.72 -11.47
N ARG A 14 -3.03 -6.69 -12.75
CA ARG A 14 -3.87 -5.62 -13.33
C ARG A 14 -5.35 -5.97 -13.18
N ASN A 15 -6.20 -4.93 -13.10
CA ASN A 15 -7.64 -5.15 -13.06
C ASN A 15 -8.15 -5.80 -14.35
N VAL A 16 -8.91 -6.88 -14.21
CA VAL A 16 -9.58 -7.55 -15.32
C VAL A 16 -10.85 -6.80 -15.66
N ILE A 17 -10.98 -6.37 -16.92
CA ILE A 17 -12.23 -5.87 -17.46
C ILE A 17 -13.06 -7.06 -17.92
N HIS A 18 -14.06 -7.43 -17.10
CA HIS A 18 -14.94 -8.54 -17.42
C HIS A 18 -15.83 -8.22 -18.63
N ASP A 19 -16.16 -9.25 -19.42
CA ASP A 19 -17.20 -9.13 -20.45
C ASP A 19 -18.55 -8.85 -19.77
N ARG A 20 -18.98 -7.60 -19.89
CA ARG A 20 -20.22 -7.08 -19.30
C ARG A 20 -21.43 -7.88 -19.75
N ARG A 21 -21.49 -8.35 -21.01
CA ARG A 21 -22.63 -9.13 -21.50
C ARG A 21 -22.76 -10.42 -20.72
N ASN A 22 -21.66 -11.15 -20.53
CA ASN A 22 -21.65 -12.39 -19.76
C ASN A 22 -22.01 -12.17 -18.28
N LEU A 23 -21.53 -11.09 -17.67
CA LEU A 23 -21.93 -10.74 -16.30
C LEU A 23 -23.43 -10.46 -16.20
N ILE A 24 -23.99 -9.67 -17.13
CA ILE A 24 -25.43 -9.40 -17.19
C ILE A 24 -26.24 -10.69 -17.37
N ARG A 25 -25.82 -11.61 -18.26
CA ARG A 25 -26.50 -12.91 -18.43
C ARG A 25 -26.52 -13.69 -17.13
N TYR A 26 -25.38 -13.74 -16.44
CA TYR A 26 -25.25 -14.48 -15.19
C TYR A 26 -26.06 -13.86 -14.05
N ILE A 27 -26.07 -12.53 -13.93
CA ILE A 27 -26.90 -11.80 -12.97
C ILE A 27 -28.38 -12.09 -13.22
N ASN A 28 -28.84 -12.00 -14.48
CA ASN A 28 -30.22 -12.29 -14.85
C ASN A 28 -30.59 -13.74 -14.52
N LEU A 29 -29.70 -14.71 -14.77
CA LEU A 29 -29.89 -16.11 -14.41
C LEU A 29 -30.08 -16.29 -12.90
N LYS A 30 -29.25 -15.62 -12.08
CA LYS A 30 -29.34 -15.69 -10.62
C LYS A 30 -30.59 -15.01 -10.06
N LEU A 31 -30.96 -13.86 -10.60
CA LEU A 31 -32.20 -13.16 -10.22
C LEU A 31 -33.43 -13.98 -10.61
N ALA A 32 -33.39 -14.62 -11.79
CA ALA A 32 -34.40 -15.60 -12.17
C ALA A 32 -34.39 -16.78 -11.20
N ALA A 33 -33.27 -17.39 -10.82
CA ALA A 33 -33.25 -18.47 -9.83
C ALA A 33 -33.89 -18.06 -8.47
N LEU A 34 -33.80 -16.78 -8.10
CA LEU A 34 -34.43 -16.22 -6.90
C LEU A 34 -35.93 -15.86 -7.04
N GLY A 35 -36.51 -16.04 -8.23
CA GLY A 35 -37.94 -15.79 -8.46
C GLY A 35 -38.27 -14.43 -9.08
N HIS A 36 -37.27 -13.63 -9.45
CA HIS A 36 -37.50 -12.31 -10.05
C HIS A 36 -37.59 -12.40 -11.57
N GLU A 37 -38.50 -11.63 -12.15
CA GLU A 37 -38.62 -11.41 -13.60
C GLU A 37 -38.05 -10.04 -13.95
N LEU A 38 -37.16 -9.99 -14.95
CA LEU A 38 -36.46 -8.76 -15.33
C LEU A 38 -36.71 -8.41 -16.79
N PRO A 39 -36.86 -7.12 -17.13
CA PRO A 39 -36.71 -6.68 -18.50
C PRO A 39 -35.27 -6.93 -18.92
N THR A 40 -35.09 -7.82 -19.89
CA THR A 40 -33.78 -8.16 -20.45
C THR A 40 -33.86 -8.18 -21.97
N ASP A 41 -32.71 -8.10 -22.64
CA ASP A 41 -32.66 -8.09 -24.11
C ASP A 41 -33.17 -9.41 -24.72
N ALA A 42 -33.45 -9.41 -26.03
CA ALA A 42 -34.00 -10.58 -26.70
C ALA A 42 -33.12 -11.84 -26.53
N SER A 43 -31.79 -11.67 -26.65
CA SER A 43 -30.83 -12.77 -26.48
C SER A 43 -30.89 -13.40 -25.09
N ASN A 44 -31.04 -12.60 -24.05
CA ASN A 44 -31.16 -13.09 -22.68
C ASN A 44 -32.53 -13.69 -22.40
N ARG A 45 -33.60 -13.15 -23.00
CA ARG A 45 -34.94 -13.75 -22.93
C ARG A 45 -34.95 -15.15 -23.53
N ASP A 46 -34.35 -15.32 -24.70
CA ASP A 46 -34.26 -16.63 -25.37
C ASP A 46 -33.45 -17.62 -24.51
N PHE A 47 -32.33 -17.18 -23.93
CA PHE A 47 -31.54 -18.01 -23.02
C PHE A 47 -32.29 -18.41 -21.74
N LEU A 48 -32.99 -17.46 -21.09
CA LEU A 48 -33.79 -17.74 -19.90
C LEU A 48 -35.01 -18.61 -20.22
N ALA A 49 -35.59 -18.49 -21.41
CA ALA A 49 -36.66 -19.36 -21.87
C ALA A 49 -36.17 -20.82 -22.02
N VAL A 50 -34.96 -21.03 -22.57
CA VAL A 50 -34.34 -22.35 -22.63
C VAL A 50 -34.04 -22.90 -21.23
N ALA A 51 -33.64 -22.06 -20.29
CA ALA A 51 -33.35 -22.45 -18.90
C ALA A 51 -34.58 -22.50 -17.98
N HIS A 52 -35.79 -22.23 -18.50
CA HIS A 52 -36.98 -21.97 -17.68
C HIS A 52 -37.32 -23.14 -16.75
N ASP A 53 -37.51 -24.35 -17.28
CA ASP A 53 -37.90 -25.52 -16.49
C ASP A 53 -36.84 -25.90 -15.45
N LEU A 54 -35.56 -25.71 -15.77
CA LEU A 54 -34.44 -25.93 -14.85
C LEU A 54 -34.52 -24.95 -13.66
N LEU A 55 -34.74 -23.67 -13.95
CA LEU A 55 -34.86 -22.62 -12.92
C LEU A 55 -36.13 -22.78 -12.10
N ALA A 56 -37.25 -23.15 -12.72
CA ALA A 56 -38.52 -23.41 -12.04
C ALA A 56 -38.37 -24.59 -11.08
N ASN A 57 -37.78 -25.70 -11.52
CA ASN A 57 -37.49 -26.85 -10.66
C ASN A 57 -36.55 -26.46 -9.51
N HIS A 58 -35.47 -25.71 -9.80
CA HIS A 58 -34.56 -25.22 -8.77
C HIS A 58 -35.28 -24.35 -7.72
N ARG A 59 -36.21 -23.49 -8.12
CA ARG A 59 -37.02 -22.68 -7.20
C ARG A 59 -37.90 -23.54 -6.29
N GLU A 60 -38.58 -24.57 -6.83
CA GLU A 60 -39.40 -25.47 -6.00
C GLU A 60 -38.53 -26.27 -5.02
N GLN A 61 -37.35 -26.73 -5.43
CA GLN A 61 -36.38 -27.36 -4.54
C GLN A 61 -35.87 -26.40 -3.46
N ALA A 62 -35.57 -25.14 -3.83
CA ALA A 62 -35.14 -24.12 -2.89
C ALA A 62 -36.23 -23.78 -1.85
N ARG A 63 -37.51 -23.83 -2.23
CA ARG A 63 -38.64 -23.69 -1.29
C ARG A 63 -38.68 -24.79 -0.24
N LEU A 64 -38.38 -26.05 -0.61
CA LEU A 64 -38.28 -27.15 0.35
C LEU A 64 -37.12 -26.95 1.34
N LEU A 65 -36.10 -26.21 0.93
CA LEU A 65 -34.91 -25.91 1.71
C LEU A 65 -34.95 -24.54 2.40
N SER A 66 -36.07 -23.81 2.38
CA SER A 66 -36.15 -22.40 2.84
C SER A 66 -35.77 -22.18 4.31
N GLY A 67 -35.78 -23.23 5.13
CA GLY A 67 -35.30 -23.20 6.52
C GLY A 67 -33.78 -23.32 6.70
N HIS A 68 -33.05 -23.73 5.66
CA HIS A 68 -31.62 -24.01 5.75
C HIS A 68 -30.79 -22.77 5.43
N LEU A 69 -29.86 -22.46 6.33
CA LEU A 69 -28.82 -21.47 6.11
C LEU A 69 -27.55 -22.16 5.60
N CYS A 70 -26.70 -21.44 4.87
CA CYS A 70 -25.36 -21.96 4.57
C CYS A 70 -24.58 -22.19 5.89
N PRO A 71 -23.55 -23.07 5.91
CA PRO A 71 -22.86 -23.42 7.15
C PRO A 71 -22.36 -22.22 7.96
N ALA A 72 -21.82 -21.19 7.30
CA ALA A 72 -21.37 -19.97 7.97
C ALA A 72 -22.54 -19.19 8.62
N ASP A 73 -23.64 -19.03 7.89
CA ASP A 73 -24.84 -18.34 8.38
C ASP A 73 -25.53 -19.13 9.51
N GLN A 74 -25.49 -20.47 9.45
CA GLN A 74 -26.00 -21.34 10.50
C GLN A 74 -25.21 -21.16 11.82
N ARG A 75 -23.87 -21.14 11.76
CA ARG A 75 -23.02 -20.85 12.93
C ARG A 75 -23.36 -19.50 13.58
N ILE A 76 -23.59 -18.48 12.75
CA ILE A 76 -23.97 -17.15 13.23
C ILE A 76 -25.37 -17.19 13.86
N GLN A 77 -26.32 -17.86 13.23
CA GLN A 77 -27.70 -17.94 13.73
C GLN A 77 -27.79 -18.74 15.03
N ASP A 78 -27.08 -19.86 15.16
CA ASP A 78 -27.01 -20.66 16.38
C ASP A 78 -26.47 -19.83 17.55
N PHE A 79 -25.43 -19.03 17.29
CA PHE A 79 -24.91 -18.06 18.25
C PHE A 79 -25.96 -17.03 18.65
N LEU A 80 -26.67 -16.42 17.69
CA LEU A 80 -27.69 -15.40 17.96
C LEU A 80 -28.86 -15.96 18.76
N ASP A 81 -29.33 -17.16 18.42
CA ASP A 81 -30.45 -17.84 19.08
C ASP A 81 -30.08 -18.18 20.52
N LEU A 82 -28.88 -18.73 20.75
CA LEU A 82 -28.38 -19.03 22.09
C LEU A 82 -28.15 -17.75 22.90
N HIS A 83 -27.47 -16.77 22.29
CA HIS A 83 -27.12 -15.53 22.96
C HIS A 83 -28.39 -14.79 23.39
N LEU A 84 -29.36 -14.60 22.50
CA LEU A 84 -30.59 -13.83 22.78
C LEU A 84 -31.69 -14.64 23.48
N ALA A 85 -31.44 -15.90 23.85
CA ALA A 85 -32.41 -16.73 24.55
C ALA A 85 -32.90 -16.07 25.85
N GLY A 86 -34.22 -16.09 26.06
CA GLY A 86 -34.88 -15.53 27.25
C GLY A 86 -35.10 -14.01 27.22
N GLU A 87 -34.53 -13.28 26.26
CA GLU A 87 -34.76 -11.85 26.11
C GLU A 87 -36.16 -11.55 25.56
N ARG A 88 -36.81 -10.49 26.07
CA ARG A 88 -38.09 -10.01 25.52
C ARG A 88 -37.82 -9.00 24.40
N LEU A 89 -37.75 -9.51 23.18
CA LEU A 89 -37.50 -8.69 21.98
C LEU A 89 -38.80 -8.19 21.35
N VAL A 90 -38.72 -7.15 20.54
CA VAL A 90 -39.85 -6.62 19.74
C VAL A 90 -40.30 -7.59 18.64
N GLY A 91 -39.47 -8.57 18.29
CA GLY A 91 -39.83 -9.66 17.41
C GLY A 91 -38.66 -10.60 17.12
N ALA A 92 -38.91 -11.60 16.26
CA ALA A 92 -37.93 -12.62 15.94
C ALA A 92 -36.70 -12.07 15.18
N VAL A 93 -35.54 -12.63 15.50
CA VAL A 93 -34.26 -12.34 14.86
C VAL A 93 -33.86 -13.55 14.01
N ARG A 94 -33.79 -13.37 12.69
CA ARG A 94 -33.37 -14.41 11.74
C ARG A 94 -32.57 -13.77 10.62
N LEU A 95 -31.42 -14.32 10.29
CA LEU A 95 -30.64 -13.90 9.13
C LEU A 95 -31.42 -14.12 7.82
N PRO A 96 -31.21 -13.28 6.78
CA PRO A 96 -31.89 -13.44 5.50
C PRO A 96 -31.43 -14.74 4.82
N ALA A 97 -32.33 -15.71 4.66
CA ALA A 97 -32.02 -17.00 4.03
C ALA A 97 -31.93 -16.91 2.50
N HIS A 98 -32.72 -16.01 1.89
CA HIS A 98 -32.76 -15.80 0.45
C HIS A 98 -32.06 -14.49 0.10
N THR A 99 -30.77 -14.58 -0.23
CA THR A 99 -29.96 -13.42 -0.66
C THR A 99 -29.44 -13.62 -2.07
N PHE A 100 -29.17 -12.52 -2.78
CA PHE A 100 -28.29 -12.58 -3.94
C PHE A 100 -26.85 -12.79 -3.46
N VAL A 101 -26.38 -14.04 -3.52
CA VAL A 101 -25.01 -14.39 -3.15
C VAL A 101 -24.03 -13.91 -4.21
N LEU A 102 -23.00 -13.17 -3.80
CA LEU A 102 -21.88 -12.78 -4.65
C LEU A 102 -20.81 -13.87 -4.62
N ASP A 103 -20.82 -14.75 -5.62
CA ASP A 103 -19.99 -15.96 -5.70
C ASP A 103 -18.75 -15.82 -6.61
N ARG A 104 -18.55 -14.62 -7.16
CA ARG A 104 -17.40 -14.23 -7.97
C ARG A 104 -17.28 -12.72 -8.07
N HIS A 105 -16.04 -12.26 -8.23
CA HIS A 105 -15.68 -10.87 -8.48
C HIS A 105 -16.38 -10.31 -9.72
N GLY A 106 -16.80 -9.04 -9.60
CA GLY A 106 -17.39 -8.25 -10.67
C GLY A 106 -18.92 -8.19 -10.65
N LEU A 107 -19.59 -9.12 -9.96
CA LEU A 107 -21.07 -9.09 -9.84
C LEU A 107 -21.54 -7.88 -9.04
N ALA A 108 -20.94 -7.62 -7.89
CA ALA A 108 -21.34 -6.52 -7.03
C ALA A 108 -21.22 -5.17 -7.74
N ARG A 109 -20.14 -4.99 -8.52
CA ARG A 109 -19.90 -3.80 -9.33
C ARG A 109 -20.99 -3.58 -10.37
N GLU A 110 -21.29 -4.61 -11.17
CA GLU A 110 -22.32 -4.48 -12.20
C GLU A 110 -23.72 -4.32 -11.58
N LEU A 111 -23.97 -4.91 -10.41
CA LEU A 111 -25.22 -4.73 -9.66
C LEU A 111 -25.42 -3.32 -9.10
N SER A 112 -24.35 -2.54 -8.96
CA SER A 112 -24.37 -1.22 -8.33
C SER A 112 -24.96 -0.10 -9.21
N LEU A 113 -25.26 -0.39 -10.47
CA LEU A 113 -25.83 0.56 -11.43
C LEU A 113 -26.98 -0.08 -12.22
N PRO A 114 -27.94 0.70 -12.73
CA PRO A 114 -28.97 0.20 -13.63
C PRO A 114 -28.40 -0.50 -14.87
N VAL A 115 -28.99 -1.64 -15.26
CA VAL A 115 -28.49 -2.42 -16.41
C VAL A 115 -28.38 -1.61 -17.71
N GLY A 116 -29.28 -0.65 -17.92
CA GLY A 116 -29.31 0.22 -19.11
C GLY A 116 -28.76 1.63 -18.89
N GLY A 117 -28.15 1.93 -17.73
CA GLY A 117 -27.74 3.28 -17.37
C GLY A 117 -26.35 3.36 -16.76
N ASP A 118 -25.81 4.58 -16.77
CA ASP A 118 -24.48 4.90 -16.23
C ASP A 118 -24.56 5.76 -14.96
N GLU A 119 -25.77 6.01 -14.45
CA GLU A 119 -26.01 6.79 -13.25
C GLU A 119 -27.07 6.11 -12.35
N LEU A 120 -26.84 6.20 -11.05
CA LEU A 120 -27.83 5.96 -10.00
C LEU A 120 -27.83 7.18 -9.07
N ALA A 121 -28.97 7.83 -8.93
CA ALA A 121 -29.18 8.87 -7.92
C ALA A 121 -30.14 8.35 -6.85
N GLY A 122 -29.65 8.16 -5.62
CA GLY A 122 -30.45 7.69 -4.49
C GLY A 122 -30.19 8.48 -3.21
N PRO A 123 -31.09 8.38 -2.21
CA PRO A 123 -30.96 9.10 -0.94
C PRO A 123 -29.76 8.64 -0.10
N ALA A 124 -29.35 7.37 -0.24
CA ALA A 124 -28.21 6.79 0.48
C ALA A 124 -26.87 7.03 -0.22
N LEU A 125 -26.86 7.05 -1.56
CA LEU A 125 -25.67 7.31 -2.37
C LEU A 125 -26.03 7.69 -3.81
N SER A 126 -25.09 8.35 -4.48
CA SER A 126 -25.05 8.47 -5.94
C SER A 126 -23.93 7.61 -6.51
N SER A 127 -24.16 6.93 -7.62
CA SER A 127 -23.16 6.08 -8.29
C SER A 127 -23.11 6.39 -9.79
N TYR A 128 -21.92 6.32 -10.36
CA TYR A 128 -21.67 6.64 -11.76
C TYR A 128 -20.73 5.62 -12.40
N ARG A 129 -21.05 5.18 -13.62
CA ARG A 129 -20.08 4.52 -14.49
C ARG A 129 -19.20 5.59 -15.09
N ILE A 130 -17.91 5.54 -14.76
CA ILE A 130 -16.91 6.47 -15.30
C ILE A 130 -16.04 5.74 -16.32
N HIS A 131 -15.41 6.47 -17.24
CA HIS A 131 -14.58 5.89 -18.31
C HIS A 131 -13.52 4.90 -17.79
N GLN A 132 -12.92 5.18 -16.64
CA GLN A 132 -11.93 4.32 -16.00
C GLN A 132 -12.48 3.27 -15.03
N GLY A 133 -13.79 3.20 -14.76
CA GLY A 133 -14.34 2.29 -13.74
C GLY A 133 -15.68 2.72 -13.14
N ILE A 134 -15.76 2.79 -11.81
CA ILE A 134 -16.97 3.15 -11.08
C ILE A 134 -16.67 4.18 -9.97
N LEU A 135 -17.57 5.15 -9.82
CA LEU A 135 -17.52 6.20 -8.81
C LEU A 135 -18.75 6.10 -7.91
N HIS A 136 -18.56 6.10 -6.59
CA HIS A 136 -19.65 6.14 -5.63
C HIS A 136 -19.50 7.27 -4.61
N ASN A 137 -20.54 8.07 -4.47
CA ASN A 137 -20.63 9.17 -3.52
C ASN A 137 -21.74 8.88 -2.49
N PRO A 138 -21.40 8.27 -1.33
CA PRO A 138 -22.37 8.00 -0.27
C PRO A 138 -22.86 9.30 0.38
N ARG A 139 -23.99 9.24 1.09
CA ARG A 139 -24.55 10.42 1.78
C ARG A 139 -23.52 11.11 2.68
N ASN A 140 -22.87 10.32 3.54
CA ASN A 140 -21.79 10.81 4.38
C ASN A 140 -20.43 10.63 3.69
N ASP A 141 -19.68 11.71 3.53
CA ASP A 141 -18.40 11.71 2.81
C ASP A 141 -17.22 11.20 3.64
N ARG A 142 -17.40 10.98 4.94
CA ARG A 142 -16.33 10.58 5.87
C ARG A 142 -16.85 9.78 7.05
N ARG A 143 -15.92 9.10 7.73
CA ARG A 143 -16.18 8.40 8.99
C ARG A 143 -16.15 9.35 10.18
N THR A 144 -17.02 9.11 11.15
CA THR A 144 -16.99 9.71 12.50
C THR A 144 -16.42 8.67 13.47
N THR A 145 -15.75 9.11 14.53
CA THR A 145 -15.20 8.20 15.56
C THR A 145 -15.77 8.46 16.95
N GLN A 146 -16.16 9.70 17.25
CA GLN A 146 -16.72 10.07 18.55
C GLN A 146 -18.13 9.51 18.71
N GLY A 147 -18.36 8.70 19.75
CA GLY A 147 -19.69 8.16 20.07
C GLY A 147 -20.24 7.17 19.03
N VAL A 148 -19.37 6.52 18.25
CA VAL A 148 -19.79 5.67 17.12
C VAL A 148 -19.68 4.18 17.43
N PHE A 149 -18.84 3.76 18.38
CA PHE A 149 -18.58 2.34 18.65
C PHE A 149 -19.30 1.87 19.92
N HIS A 150 -20.37 1.12 19.70
CA HIS A 150 -21.20 0.50 20.72
C HIS A 150 -20.88 -1.00 20.85
N VAL A 151 -21.05 -1.56 22.04
CA VAL A 151 -20.83 -2.98 22.31
C VAL A 151 -21.99 -3.52 23.14
N ALA A 152 -22.57 -4.64 22.69
CA ALA A 152 -23.64 -5.32 23.39
C ALA A 152 -23.14 -5.97 24.69
N GLN A 153 -23.96 -5.89 25.74
CA GLN A 153 -23.78 -6.64 26.99
C GLN A 153 -24.03 -8.14 26.78
N GLY A 154 -23.64 -8.96 27.77
CA GLY A 154 -23.85 -10.41 27.76
C GLY A 154 -22.76 -11.23 27.06
N GLY A 155 -21.67 -10.60 26.61
CA GLY A 155 -20.52 -11.27 26.03
C GLY A 155 -19.21 -10.92 26.74
N LEU A 156 -18.11 -10.80 25.99
CA LEU A 156 -16.80 -10.40 26.54
C LEU A 156 -16.86 -9.02 27.23
N PRO A 157 -15.98 -8.72 28.19
CA PRO A 157 -15.95 -7.43 28.89
C PRO A 157 -15.95 -6.22 27.94
N ILE A 158 -16.75 -5.20 28.25
CA ILE A 158 -16.88 -4.01 27.41
C ILE A 158 -15.78 -2.99 27.82
N PRO A 159 -14.94 -2.52 26.88
CA PRO A 159 -13.94 -1.50 27.18
C PRO A 159 -14.60 -0.21 27.67
N ASN A 160 -13.95 0.50 28.60
CA ASN A 160 -14.55 1.67 29.27
C ASN A 160 -14.91 2.81 28.30
N ASP A 161 -14.13 2.95 27.22
CA ASP A 161 -14.30 3.99 26.20
C ASP A 161 -15.40 3.70 25.17
N LYS A 162 -16.05 2.52 25.24
CA LYS A 162 -17.15 2.11 24.36
C LYS A 162 -18.51 2.30 25.04
N LEU A 163 -19.54 2.54 24.23
CA LEU A 163 -20.91 2.64 24.74
C LEU A 163 -21.49 1.24 24.98
N ALA A 164 -21.93 0.97 26.22
CA ALA A 164 -22.46 -0.32 26.63
C ALA A 164 -23.97 -0.41 26.35
N VAL A 165 -24.38 -1.34 25.49
CA VAL A 165 -25.77 -1.48 25.05
C VAL A 165 -26.42 -2.70 25.70
N PRO A 166 -27.60 -2.55 26.33
CA PRO A 166 -28.33 -3.70 26.87
C PRO A 166 -28.59 -4.78 25.81
N LYS A 167 -28.55 -6.02 26.26
CA LYS A 167 -28.64 -7.19 25.39
C LYS A 167 -29.94 -7.25 24.58
N HIS A 168 -31.09 -6.97 25.20
CA HIS A 168 -32.38 -6.90 24.50
C HIS A 168 -32.43 -5.76 23.48
N VAL A 169 -31.78 -4.62 23.74
CA VAL A 169 -31.68 -3.50 22.81
C VAL A 169 -30.87 -3.88 21.56
N PHE A 170 -29.77 -4.62 21.72
CA PHE A 170 -29.05 -5.19 20.57
C PHE A 170 -29.94 -6.16 19.77
N GLY A 171 -30.69 -7.04 20.44
CA GLY A 171 -31.65 -7.92 19.78
C GLY A 171 -32.73 -7.15 18.99
N ASN A 172 -33.23 -6.04 19.54
CA ASN A 172 -34.20 -5.16 18.87
C ASN A 172 -33.58 -4.43 17.66
N LEU A 173 -32.36 -3.91 17.79
CA LEU A 173 -31.62 -3.33 16.67
C LEU A 173 -31.42 -4.35 15.55
N LEU A 174 -31.06 -5.58 15.90
CA LEU A 174 -30.86 -6.67 14.95
C LEU A 174 -32.17 -7.08 14.27
N HIS A 175 -33.28 -7.12 15.01
CA HIS A 175 -34.61 -7.34 14.46
C HIS A 175 -34.94 -6.32 13.35
N HIS A 176 -34.69 -5.03 13.59
CA HIS A 176 -34.89 -3.98 12.60
C HIS A 176 -33.86 -4.01 11.46
N ALA A 177 -32.61 -4.41 11.74
CA ALA A 177 -31.56 -4.53 10.73
C ALA A 177 -31.93 -5.55 9.63
N MET A 178 -32.63 -6.62 10.00
CA MET A 178 -33.11 -7.66 9.08
C MET A 178 -34.40 -7.28 8.33
N ARG A 179 -34.98 -6.12 8.63
CA ARG A 179 -36.21 -5.62 8.04
C ARG A 179 -36.05 -4.16 7.57
N PRO A 180 -35.09 -3.91 6.67
CA PRO A 180 -34.94 -2.59 6.06
C PRO A 180 -36.21 -2.21 5.28
N PRO A 181 -36.49 -0.90 5.13
CA PRO A 181 -37.51 -0.41 4.22
C PRO A 181 -37.32 -0.95 2.79
N GLY A 182 -38.42 -1.13 2.05
CA GLY A 182 -38.37 -1.62 0.66
C GLY A 182 -37.44 -0.79 -0.22
N GLU A 183 -37.40 0.54 -0.05
CA GLU A 183 -36.49 1.43 -0.77
C GLU A 183 -35.01 1.07 -0.62
N ASP A 184 -34.58 0.61 0.56
CA ASP A 184 -33.20 0.21 0.82
C ASP A 184 -32.90 -1.17 0.20
N LEU A 185 -33.90 -2.03 0.06
CA LEU A 185 -33.78 -3.36 -0.56
C LEU A 185 -33.70 -3.30 -2.09
N ARG A 186 -34.10 -2.19 -2.71
CA ARG A 186 -34.15 -2.05 -4.17
C ARG A 186 -32.77 -2.19 -4.79
N LEU A 187 -32.62 -3.19 -5.65
CA LEU A 187 -31.40 -3.48 -6.37
C LEU A 187 -31.22 -2.49 -7.55
N PRO A 188 -30.13 -1.69 -7.60
CA PRO A 188 -29.93 -0.69 -8.65
C PRO A 188 -30.00 -1.26 -10.06
N PHE A 189 -29.42 -2.45 -10.27
CA PHE A 189 -29.44 -3.17 -11.54
C PHE A 189 -30.82 -3.27 -12.21
N ALA A 190 -31.85 -3.49 -11.39
CA ALA A 190 -33.22 -3.71 -11.83
C ALA A 190 -34.09 -2.43 -11.79
N ALA A 191 -33.48 -1.25 -11.60
CA ALA A 191 -34.23 0.01 -11.42
C ALA A 191 -35.16 0.39 -12.60
N ALA A 192 -34.88 -0.09 -13.81
CA ALA A 192 -35.71 0.14 -15.00
C ALA A 192 -36.89 -0.85 -15.14
N GLY A 193 -37.01 -1.84 -14.24
CA GLY A 193 -38.08 -2.83 -14.28
C GLY A 193 -39.44 -2.26 -13.86
N ALA A 194 -40.52 -2.83 -14.41
CA ALA A 194 -41.88 -2.48 -14.00
C ALA A 194 -42.18 -2.83 -12.54
N GLN A 195 -41.51 -3.87 -12.02
CA GLN A 195 -41.56 -4.30 -10.62
C GLN A 195 -40.17 -4.14 -10.00
N PRO A 196 -40.03 -3.42 -8.86
CA PRO A 196 -38.78 -3.32 -8.15
C PRO A 196 -38.30 -4.68 -7.65
N VAL A 197 -37.01 -4.99 -7.84
CA VAL A 197 -36.38 -6.15 -7.21
C VAL A 197 -35.84 -5.73 -5.85
N GLU A 198 -36.49 -6.22 -4.79
CA GLU A 198 -36.18 -5.91 -3.40
C GLU A 198 -35.61 -7.14 -2.70
N LEU A 199 -34.31 -7.14 -2.42
CA LEU A 199 -33.62 -8.27 -1.79
C LEU A 199 -32.37 -7.85 -1.01
N PHE A 200 -31.87 -8.77 -0.18
CA PHE A 200 -30.54 -8.67 0.41
C PHE A 200 -29.49 -9.25 -0.53
N VAL A 201 -28.32 -8.62 -0.58
CA VAL A 201 -27.12 -9.14 -1.24
C VAL A 201 -26.16 -9.62 -0.16
N SER A 202 -25.45 -10.73 -0.39
CA SER A 202 -24.48 -11.26 0.58
C SER A 202 -23.15 -11.66 -0.03
N LEU A 203 -22.09 -11.63 0.78
CA LEU A 203 -20.71 -11.94 0.40
C LEU A 203 -20.03 -12.78 1.47
N LEU A 204 -19.24 -13.78 1.06
CA LEU A 204 -18.32 -14.51 1.94
C LEU A 204 -16.89 -14.00 1.71
N LEU A 205 -16.20 -13.65 2.79
CA LEU A 205 -14.78 -13.33 2.81
C LEU A 205 -14.00 -14.38 3.63
N ARG A 206 -12.72 -14.56 3.32
CA ARG A 206 -11.76 -15.36 4.10
C ARG A 206 -10.52 -14.54 4.48
N PRO A 207 -10.67 -13.45 5.27
CA PRO A 207 -9.55 -12.55 5.56
C PRO A 207 -8.46 -13.24 6.39
N LEU A 208 -7.21 -12.87 6.11
CA LEU A 208 -6.03 -13.37 6.80
C LEU A 208 -6.02 -12.91 8.27
N VAL A 209 -5.66 -13.82 9.18
CA VAL A 209 -5.55 -13.58 10.63
C VAL A 209 -4.15 -13.91 11.15
N ARG A 210 -3.51 -14.96 10.59
CA ARG A 210 -2.13 -15.31 10.90
C ARG A 210 -1.36 -15.50 9.60
N PRO A 211 -0.18 -14.86 9.42
CA PRO A 211 0.65 -15.11 8.26
C PRO A 211 1.09 -16.59 8.19
N ALA A 212 1.46 -17.04 6.99
CA ALA A 212 2.19 -18.30 6.89
C ALA A 212 3.56 -18.14 7.56
N ILE A 213 3.98 -19.16 8.31
CA ILE A 213 5.29 -19.22 8.95
C ILE A 213 6.10 -20.28 8.19
N PRO A 214 7.06 -19.88 7.33
CA PRO A 214 7.82 -20.79 6.49
C PRO A 214 8.44 -21.95 7.28
N GLY A 215 8.18 -23.19 6.86
CA GLY A 215 8.68 -24.41 7.52
C GLY A 215 7.97 -24.79 8.83
N VAL A 216 7.07 -23.95 9.36
CA VAL A 216 6.44 -24.16 10.67
C VAL A 216 4.92 -24.36 10.54
N SER A 217 4.22 -23.45 9.87
CA SER A 217 2.75 -23.55 9.77
C SER A 217 2.17 -22.77 8.58
N GLN A 218 1.00 -23.21 8.12
CA GLN A 218 0.25 -22.50 7.09
C GLN A 218 -0.39 -21.22 7.64
N ALA A 219 -0.71 -20.31 6.72
CA ALA A 219 -1.52 -19.13 7.00
C ALA A 219 -2.89 -19.55 7.56
N LYS A 220 -3.43 -18.74 8.47
CA LYS A 220 -4.80 -18.89 8.96
C LYS A 220 -5.67 -17.71 8.58
N THR A 221 -6.91 -18.01 8.25
CA THR A 221 -7.98 -17.08 7.89
C THR A 221 -9.17 -17.29 8.82
N MET A 222 -9.94 -16.24 9.10
CA MET A 222 -11.32 -16.40 9.58
C MET A 222 -12.28 -16.42 8.39
N GLU A 223 -13.57 -16.64 8.62
CA GLU A 223 -14.62 -16.39 7.64
C GLU A 223 -15.48 -15.21 8.08
N VAL A 224 -15.92 -14.38 7.14
CA VAL A 224 -16.83 -13.25 7.42
C VAL A 224 -17.97 -13.23 6.42
N ARG A 225 -19.20 -13.20 6.93
CA ARG A 225 -20.43 -13.03 6.14
C ARG A 225 -20.87 -11.58 6.18
N LEU A 226 -21.05 -10.97 5.01
CA LEU A 226 -21.57 -9.61 4.90
C LEU A 226 -22.96 -9.64 4.26
N PHE A 227 -23.86 -8.85 4.84
CA PHE A 227 -25.22 -8.64 4.37
C PHE A 227 -25.47 -7.15 4.13
N ALA A 228 -25.98 -6.84 2.94
CA ALA A 228 -26.34 -5.49 2.56
C ALA A 228 -27.74 -5.49 1.90
N PRO A 229 -28.61 -4.52 2.20
CA PRO A 229 -29.75 -4.22 1.35
C PRO A 229 -29.30 -3.97 -0.10
N GLY A 230 -30.11 -4.33 -1.09
CA GLY A 230 -29.77 -4.24 -2.51
C GLY A 230 -29.23 -2.88 -2.96
N SER A 231 -29.75 -1.78 -2.40
CA SER A 231 -29.30 -0.42 -2.71
C SER A 231 -27.84 -0.14 -2.29
N LEU A 232 -27.29 -0.93 -1.38
CA LEU A 232 -25.95 -0.78 -0.80
C LEU A 232 -24.96 -1.84 -1.31
N VAL A 233 -25.26 -2.49 -2.44
CA VAL A 233 -24.39 -3.52 -3.03
C VAL A 233 -22.97 -3.00 -3.37
N SER A 234 -22.80 -1.70 -3.59
CA SER A 234 -21.48 -1.09 -3.78
C SER A 234 -20.55 -1.27 -2.58
N ASN A 235 -21.09 -1.37 -1.36
CA ASN A 235 -20.29 -1.68 -0.16
C ASN A 235 -19.70 -3.09 -0.22
N LEU A 236 -20.39 -4.03 -0.88
CA LEU A 236 -19.88 -5.38 -1.10
C LEU A 236 -18.84 -5.42 -2.22
N ASP A 237 -19.01 -4.68 -3.32
CA ASP A 237 -17.93 -4.48 -4.33
C ASP A 237 -16.66 -3.94 -3.66
N PHE A 238 -16.83 -2.96 -2.78
CA PHE A 238 -15.73 -2.36 -2.04
C PHE A 238 -14.95 -3.37 -1.19
N VAL A 239 -15.61 -4.16 -0.33
CA VAL A 239 -14.89 -5.12 0.53
C VAL A 239 -14.42 -6.36 -0.24
N GLU A 240 -15.15 -6.78 -1.27
CA GLU A 240 -14.74 -7.84 -2.20
C GLU A 240 -13.42 -7.46 -2.88
N SER A 241 -13.33 -6.21 -3.35
CA SER A 241 -12.14 -5.67 -3.99
C SER A 241 -10.91 -5.63 -3.06
N ILE A 242 -11.11 -5.47 -1.74
CA ILE A 242 -10.02 -5.38 -0.75
C ILE A 242 -9.60 -6.76 -0.25
N PHE A 243 -10.55 -7.62 0.12
CA PHE A 243 -10.29 -8.87 0.86
C PHE A 243 -10.51 -10.15 0.02
N GLY A 244 -11.08 -10.02 -1.18
CA GLY A 244 -11.33 -11.10 -2.11
C GLY A 244 -12.64 -11.86 -1.88
N ASN A 245 -13.20 -12.38 -2.97
CA ASN A 245 -14.40 -13.22 -2.97
C ASN A 245 -14.05 -14.68 -2.63
N ALA A 246 -14.69 -15.23 -1.60
CA ALA A 246 -14.49 -16.62 -1.15
C ALA A 246 -15.52 -17.62 -1.74
N GLY A 247 -16.30 -17.21 -2.75
CA GLY A 247 -17.25 -18.04 -3.47
C GLY A 247 -18.62 -18.13 -2.81
N ASP A 248 -19.43 -19.08 -3.31
CA ASP A 248 -20.75 -19.38 -2.75
C ASP A 248 -20.60 -20.11 -1.42
N PRO A 249 -21.10 -19.56 -0.30
CA PRO A 249 -20.96 -20.15 1.03
C PRO A 249 -21.76 -21.45 1.21
N SER A 250 -22.67 -21.77 0.29
CA SER A 250 -23.48 -23.00 0.33
C SER A 250 -22.69 -24.22 -0.18
N LEU A 251 -21.56 -24.00 -0.85
CA LEU A 251 -20.72 -25.08 -1.36
C LEU A 251 -19.77 -25.57 -0.25
N PRO A 252 -19.67 -26.90 -0.03
CA PRO A 252 -18.73 -27.46 0.96
C PRO A 252 -17.28 -27.03 0.74
N ALA A 253 -16.88 -26.81 -0.51
CA ALA A 253 -15.54 -26.32 -0.85
C ALA A 253 -15.20 -24.94 -0.23
N ASN A 254 -16.22 -24.17 0.16
CA ASN A 254 -16.08 -22.84 0.74
C ASN A 254 -16.44 -22.82 2.24
N ASP A 255 -16.86 -23.95 2.84
CA ASP A 255 -17.11 -24.05 4.27
C ASP A 255 -15.80 -24.08 5.05
N ALA A 256 -15.54 -23.04 5.85
CA ALA A 256 -14.30 -22.93 6.63
C ALA A 256 -14.12 -24.07 7.65
N ALA A 257 -15.22 -24.65 8.14
CA ALA A 257 -15.17 -25.75 9.11
C ALA A 257 -14.55 -27.04 8.54
N LEU A 258 -14.56 -27.21 7.21
CA LEU A 258 -13.94 -28.35 6.55
C LEU A 258 -12.44 -28.14 6.27
N ASP A 259 -11.92 -26.91 6.43
CA ASP A 259 -10.51 -26.52 6.26
C ASP A 259 -9.88 -26.11 7.61
N THR A 260 -9.90 -27.04 8.57
CA THR A 260 -9.44 -26.80 9.95
C THR A 260 -7.97 -26.39 10.05
N GLY A 261 -7.14 -26.76 9.06
CA GLY A 261 -5.74 -26.38 9.00
C GLY A 261 -5.51 -24.88 8.75
N ARG A 262 -6.41 -24.23 8.00
CA ARG A 262 -6.29 -22.82 7.60
C ARG A 262 -7.39 -21.94 8.18
N TRP A 263 -8.40 -22.50 8.83
CA TRP A 263 -9.37 -21.72 9.57
C TRP A 263 -8.89 -21.43 11.00
N THR A 264 -9.23 -20.25 11.52
CA THR A 264 -8.98 -19.91 12.94
C THR A 264 -10.01 -20.53 13.88
N GLY A 265 -11.13 -21.03 13.38
CA GLY A 265 -12.28 -21.44 14.20
C GLY A 265 -13.22 -20.27 14.53
N HIS A 266 -13.05 -19.11 13.89
CA HIS A 266 -13.82 -17.90 14.16
C HIS A 266 -14.65 -17.46 12.96
N THR A 267 -15.87 -16.98 13.24
CA THR A 267 -16.82 -16.52 12.22
C THR A 267 -17.30 -15.11 12.53
N GLY A 268 -17.24 -14.26 11.53
CA GLY A 268 -17.70 -12.88 11.59
C GLY A 268 -18.99 -12.64 10.80
N CYS A 269 -19.79 -11.68 11.23
CA CYS A 269 -20.98 -11.20 10.51
C CYS A 269 -21.02 -9.68 10.49
N VAL A 270 -21.27 -9.07 9.34
CA VAL A 270 -21.44 -7.62 9.17
C VAL A 270 -22.75 -7.34 8.44
N ILE A 271 -23.59 -6.47 9.02
CA ILE A 271 -24.90 -6.13 8.46
C ILE A 271 -24.98 -4.61 8.28
N LEU A 272 -25.21 -4.17 7.05
CA LEU A 272 -25.43 -2.76 6.73
C LEU A 272 -26.91 -2.39 6.95
N ALA A 273 -27.17 -1.40 7.80
CA ALA A 273 -28.52 -1.00 8.19
C ALA A 273 -28.59 0.50 8.52
N PRO A 274 -28.32 1.40 7.55
CA PRO A 274 -28.30 2.85 7.79
C PRO A 274 -29.65 3.41 8.28
N HIS A 275 -30.76 2.73 8.00
CA HIS A 275 -32.10 3.09 8.46
C HIS A 275 -32.25 3.09 9.98
N LEU A 276 -31.37 2.38 10.72
CA LEU A 276 -31.45 2.31 12.19
C LEU A 276 -31.20 3.66 12.89
N THR A 277 -30.60 4.62 12.19
CA THR A 277 -30.44 6.00 12.70
C THR A 277 -31.78 6.73 12.90
N LYS A 278 -32.87 6.22 12.30
CA LYS A 278 -34.23 6.77 12.45
C LYS A 278 -34.96 6.23 13.68
N LEU A 279 -34.44 5.19 14.33
CA LEU A 279 -35.13 4.53 15.43
C LEU A 279 -35.04 5.35 16.72
N THR A 280 -36.10 5.34 17.52
CA THR A 280 -36.11 5.99 18.84
C THR A 280 -35.44 5.11 19.90
N LYS A 281 -34.88 5.73 20.94
CA LYS A 281 -34.37 5.01 22.11
C LYS A 281 -35.46 4.20 22.81
N LYS A 282 -36.68 4.75 22.86
CA LYS A 282 -37.83 4.15 23.54
C LYS A 282 -38.32 2.90 22.82
N GLU A 283 -38.50 2.93 21.50
CA GLU A 283 -38.97 1.75 20.75
C GLU A 283 -37.96 0.60 20.77
N LEU A 284 -36.67 0.92 20.93
CA LEU A 284 -35.61 -0.07 21.13
C LEU A 284 -35.60 -0.67 22.53
N GLY A 285 -36.40 -0.14 23.47
CA GLY A 285 -36.53 -0.63 24.84
C GLY A 285 -35.49 -0.09 25.82
N LEU A 286 -34.87 1.07 25.55
CA LEU A 286 -34.03 1.74 26.54
C LEU A 286 -34.88 2.33 27.69
N PRO A 287 -34.32 2.43 28.91
CA PRO A 287 -35.04 2.97 30.06
C PRO A 287 -35.22 4.50 29.95
N HIS A 288 -36.23 5.01 30.66
CA HIS A 288 -36.30 6.44 30.97
C HIS A 288 -35.09 6.83 31.84
N VAL A 289 -34.60 8.07 31.73
CA VAL A 289 -33.41 8.56 32.46
C VAL A 289 -33.49 8.34 33.99
N ASP A 290 -34.69 8.41 34.56
CA ASP A 290 -34.93 8.19 35.99
C ASP A 290 -34.72 6.73 36.43
N GLN A 291 -34.80 5.79 35.48
CA GLN A 291 -34.62 4.35 35.69
C GLN A 291 -33.25 3.86 35.22
N ALA A 292 -32.43 4.74 34.66
CA ALA A 292 -31.14 4.39 34.08
C ALA A 292 -30.03 4.40 35.14
N ASP A 293 -29.10 3.45 35.07
CA ASP A 293 -27.90 3.50 35.90
C ASP A 293 -26.93 4.61 35.45
N GLU A 294 -25.88 4.87 36.22
CA GLU A 294 -24.89 5.92 35.89
C GLU A 294 -24.19 5.66 34.55
N ARG A 295 -23.91 4.40 34.22
CA ARG A 295 -23.24 4.00 32.98
C ARG A 295 -24.15 4.25 31.78
N GLN A 296 -25.43 3.91 31.88
CA GLN A 296 -26.44 4.14 30.85
C GLN A 296 -26.63 5.64 30.60
N ARG A 297 -26.69 6.47 31.65
CA ARG A 297 -26.77 7.93 31.50
C ARG A 297 -25.52 8.49 30.82
N ARG A 298 -24.33 8.07 31.27
CA ARG A 298 -23.04 8.49 30.68
C ARG A 298 -22.94 8.13 29.19
N ASP A 299 -23.40 6.93 28.84
CA ASP A 299 -23.30 6.42 27.48
C ASP A 299 -24.49 6.85 26.59
N GLY A 300 -25.44 7.63 27.12
CA GLY A 300 -26.65 8.03 26.39
C GLY A 300 -27.63 6.89 26.10
N MET A 301 -27.52 5.77 26.81
CA MET A 301 -28.36 4.57 26.73
C MET A 301 -29.60 4.70 27.62
N CYS A 302 -30.25 5.85 27.57
CA CYS A 302 -31.52 6.18 28.20
C CYS A 302 -32.17 7.35 27.46
N TRP A 303 -33.48 7.55 27.64
CA TRP A 303 -34.23 8.67 27.06
C TRP A 303 -34.92 9.52 28.11
N SER A 304 -35.04 10.82 27.86
CA SER A 304 -35.84 11.77 28.66
C SER A 304 -37.13 12.12 27.93
N ARG A 305 -37.12 12.16 26.60
CA ARG A 305 -38.31 12.30 25.75
C ARG A 305 -38.55 11.06 24.90
N PRO A 306 -39.81 10.65 24.69
CA PRO A 306 -40.14 9.44 23.92
C PRO A 306 -39.65 9.45 22.46
N ASP A 307 -39.46 10.63 21.87
CA ASP A 307 -39.09 10.85 20.46
C ASP A 307 -37.57 10.92 20.23
N GLU A 308 -36.75 10.74 21.28
CA GLU A 308 -35.30 10.83 21.15
C GLU A 308 -34.75 9.73 20.22
N PRO A 309 -34.04 10.09 19.13
CA PRO A 309 -33.43 9.11 18.25
C PRO A 309 -32.25 8.42 18.95
N TYR A 310 -32.07 7.15 18.65
CA TYR A 310 -30.91 6.38 19.09
C TYR A 310 -29.63 7.01 18.56
N ASN A 311 -28.61 7.12 19.42
CA ASN A 311 -27.37 7.85 19.14
C ASN A 311 -27.56 9.28 18.60
N GLY A 312 -28.66 9.94 18.95
CA GLY A 312 -28.96 11.28 18.42
C GLY A 312 -29.22 11.31 16.91
N GLY A 313 -29.54 10.17 16.30
CA GLY A 313 -29.70 10.04 14.85
C GLY A 313 -28.39 10.01 14.06
N SER A 314 -27.25 9.92 14.77
CA SER A 314 -25.93 9.86 14.14
C SER A 314 -25.52 8.43 13.79
N PRO A 315 -24.68 8.23 12.75
CA PRO A 315 -24.04 6.96 12.45
C PRO A 315 -23.45 6.25 13.68
N PHE A 316 -23.64 4.94 13.75
CA PHE A 316 -23.00 4.09 14.76
C PHE A 316 -22.68 2.70 14.21
N LYS A 317 -21.86 1.97 14.94
CA LYS A 317 -21.72 0.53 14.84
C LYS A 317 -21.97 -0.12 16.18
N ILE A 318 -22.59 -1.28 16.19
CA ILE A 318 -22.81 -2.08 17.40
C ILE A 318 -22.31 -3.50 17.20
N ALA A 319 -21.39 -3.94 18.05
CA ALA A 319 -20.83 -5.28 18.01
C ALA A 319 -21.33 -6.15 19.17
N CYS A 320 -21.67 -7.40 18.87
CA CYS A 320 -21.89 -8.46 19.84
C CYS A 320 -20.88 -9.59 19.59
N ARG A 321 -20.21 -10.06 20.65
CA ARG A 321 -19.13 -11.05 20.58
C ARG A 321 -18.93 -11.77 21.91
N THR A 322 -18.62 -13.06 21.85
CA THR A 322 -18.34 -13.92 23.01
C THR A 322 -17.01 -14.65 22.83
N ALA A 323 -16.63 -15.45 23.82
CA ALA A 323 -15.45 -16.31 23.75
C ALA A 323 -15.65 -17.52 22.80
N ASP A 324 -16.88 -17.76 22.30
CA ASP A 324 -17.20 -18.85 21.37
C ASP A 324 -16.69 -18.60 19.95
N GLY A 325 -16.02 -17.47 19.70
CA GLY A 325 -15.40 -17.18 18.42
C GLY A 325 -16.31 -16.56 17.37
N ILE A 326 -17.52 -16.10 17.74
CA ILE A 326 -18.46 -15.44 16.84
C ILE A 326 -18.56 -13.95 17.17
N MET A 327 -18.51 -13.11 16.13
CA MET A 327 -18.72 -11.66 16.24
C MET A 327 -19.74 -11.18 15.20
N VAL A 328 -20.80 -10.51 15.66
CA VAL A 328 -21.85 -9.92 14.81
C VAL A 328 -21.83 -8.41 14.98
N THR A 329 -21.70 -7.67 13.87
CA THR A 329 -21.71 -6.21 13.88
C THR A 329 -22.77 -5.64 12.95
N ILE A 330 -23.52 -4.66 13.44
CA ILE A 330 -24.42 -3.84 12.62
C ILE A 330 -23.75 -2.49 12.36
N LEU A 331 -23.76 -2.04 11.10
CA LEU A 331 -23.27 -0.73 10.67
C LEU A 331 -24.46 0.14 10.26
N ALA A 332 -24.74 1.19 11.03
CA ALA A 332 -25.82 2.15 10.78
C ALA A 332 -25.36 3.33 9.90
N ASP A 333 -24.54 3.04 8.88
CA ASP A 333 -24.07 3.97 7.86
C ASP A 333 -23.51 3.19 6.67
N ASN A 334 -23.47 3.81 5.49
CA ASN A 334 -22.99 3.18 4.26
C ASN A 334 -21.65 3.75 3.75
N TYR A 335 -20.97 4.64 4.49
CA TYR A 335 -19.63 5.06 4.08
C TYR A 335 -18.66 3.88 4.12
N TYR A 336 -18.01 3.62 2.99
CA TYR A 336 -17.13 2.46 2.74
C TYR A 336 -16.07 2.21 3.82
N GLY A 337 -15.54 3.27 4.42
CA GLY A 337 -14.51 3.15 5.46
C GLY A 337 -14.97 2.37 6.71
N TYR A 338 -16.28 2.35 7.01
CA TYR A 338 -16.81 1.51 8.10
C TYR A 338 -16.70 0.02 7.76
N CYS A 339 -17.05 -0.39 6.53
CA CYS A 339 -16.95 -1.77 6.10
C CYS A 339 -15.51 -2.29 6.18
N LYS A 340 -14.54 -1.54 5.64
CA LYS A 340 -13.10 -1.90 5.72
C LYS A 340 -12.63 -2.04 7.17
N LYS A 341 -12.95 -1.07 8.03
CA LYS A 341 -12.51 -1.09 9.43
C LYS A 341 -13.28 -2.10 10.29
N GLU A 342 -14.45 -2.56 9.86
CA GLU A 342 -15.15 -3.63 10.56
C GLU A 342 -14.53 -5.00 10.27
N VAL A 343 -14.14 -5.27 9.01
CA VAL A 343 -13.32 -6.46 8.71
C VAL A 343 -12.03 -6.44 9.53
N LYS A 344 -11.35 -5.28 9.62
CA LYS A 344 -10.20 -5.10 10.55
C LYS A 344 -10.55 -5.52 11.98
N THR A 345 -11.64 -4.99 12.52
CA THR A 345 -12.06 -5.26 13.91
C THR A 345 -12.31 -6.76 14.14
N GLN A 346 -12.90 -7.45 13.17
CA GLN A 346 -13.15 -8.89 13.25
C GLN A 346 -11.87 -9.72 13.12
N ILE A 347 -10.91 -9.29 12.28
CA ILE A 347 -9.56 -9.88 12.25
C ILE A 347 -8.89 -9.72 13.61
N THR A 348 -8.93 -8.53 14.22
CA THR A 348 -8.38 -8.27 15.56
C THR A 348 -9.01 -9.20 16.61
N PHE A 349 -10.34 -9.34 16.59
CA PHE A 349 -11.05 -10.26 17.47
C PHE A 349 -10.57 -11.71 17.30
N SER A 350 -10.44 -12.17 16.05
CA SER A 350 -9.96 -13.51 15.73
C SER A 350 -8.51 -13.74 16.15
N ALA A 351 -7.62 -12.75 15.97
CA ALA A 351 -6.23 -12.81 16.40
C ALA A 351 -6.12 -12.92 17.92
N ASN A 352 -6.89 -12.10 18.65
CA ASN A 352 -6.92 -12.08 20.11
C ASN A 352 -7.34 -13.44 20.70
N LEU A 353 -8.35 -14.09 20.12
CA LEU A 353 -8.81 -15.41 20.59
C LEU A 353 -7.90 -16.55 20.12
N SER A 354 -7.27 -16.43 18.95
CA SER A 354 -6.39 -17.49 18.41
C SER A 354 -5.07 -17.61 19.19
N GLY A 355 -4.53 -16.48 19.65
CA GLY A 355 -3.19 -16.41 20.24
C GLY A 355 -2.07 -16.63 19.21
N GLY A 356 -0.85 -16.20 19.56
CA GLY A 356 0.34 -16.37 18.70
C GLY A 356 0.34 -15.53 17.41
N CYS A 357 -0.58 -14.57 17.30
CA CYS A 357 -0.63 -13.59 16.22
C CYS A 357 -1.20 -12.26 16.69
N GLU A 358 -0.88 -11.20 15.95
CA GLU A 358 -1.36 -9.84 16.20
C GLU A 358 -2.04 -9.30 14.93
N GLU A 359 -3.05 -8.45 15.11
CA GLU A 359 -3.57 -7.57 14.05
C GLU A 359 -3.06 -6.16 14.32
N GLU A 360 -2.54 -5.49 13.29
CA GLU A 360 -1.82 -4.23 13.44
C GLU A 360 -2.31 -3.17 12.46
N HIS A 361 -2.45 -1.94 12.96
CA HIS A 361 -2.59 -0.76 12.13
C HIS A 361 -1.20 -0.21 11.77
N ALA A 362 -0.60 -0.80 10.74
CA ALA A 362 0.80 -0.56 10.39
C ALA A 362 1.01 -0.39 8.89
N GLY A 363 2.00 0.44 8.55
CA GLY A 363 2.59 0.51 7.20
C GLY A 363 3.98 -0.13 7.21
N GLY A 364 4.51 -0.48 6.04
CA GLY A 364 5.78 -1.18 6.01
C GLY A 364 6.34 -1.39 4.60
N ALA A 365 7.65 -1.47 4.52
CA ALA A 365 8.36 -1.78 3.29
C ALA A 365 9.73 -2.39 3.58
N ILE A 366 10.19 -3.24 2.66
CA ILE A 366 11.59 -3.69 2.63
C ILE A 366 12.37 -2.71 1.77
N ALA A 367 13.34 -2.03 2.38
CA ALA A 367 14.18 -1.03 1.72
C ALA A 367 15.55 -1.61 1.38
N PHE A 368 15.90 -1.58 0.08
CA PHE A 368 17.20 -1.99 -0.44
C PHE A 368 18.01 -0.75 -0.81
N ALA A 369 19.08 -0.50 -0.06
CA ALA A 369 19.98 0.62 -0.31
C ALA A 369 20.46 0.64 -1.77
N SER A 370 20.41 1.82 -2.38
CA SER A 370 20.79 2.01 -3.78
C SER A 370 21.77 3.17 -3.92
N PHE A 371 22.64 3.07 -4.91
CA PHE A 371 23.78 3.96 -5.09
C PHE A 371 23.93 4.36 -6.55
N ASN A 372 24.35 5.60 -6.77
CA ASN A 372 24.78 6.07 -8.08
C ASN A 372 26.24 5.67 -8.27
N LEU A 373 26.48 4.71 -9.16
CA LEU A 373 27.79 4.15 -9.45
C LEU A 373 28.58 5.01 -10.47
N GLY A 374 27.95 6.03 -11.04
CA GLY A 374 28.56 6.88 -12.06
C GLY A 374 28.53 6.23 -13.45
N GLU A 375 29.66 6.24 -14.14
CA GLU A 375 29.79 5.79 -15.53
C GLU A 375 30.38 4.37 -15.66
N GLU A 376 31.01 3.84 -14.61
CA GLU A 376 31.68 2.53 -14.65
C GLU A 376 31.37 1.70 -13.39
N PHE A 377 31.23 0.39 -13.56
CA PHE A 377 31.07 -0.57 -12.47
C PHE A 377 31.90 -1.82 -12.73
N HIS A 378 32.62 -2.29 -11.72
CA HIS A 378 33.38 -3.54 -11.74
C HIS A 378 32.81 -4.50 -10.69
N GLY A 379 32.62 -5.77 -11.03
CA GLY A 379 32.09 -6.80 -10.12
C GLY A 379 32.96 -7.02 -8.88
N SER A 380 34.26 -6.76 -8.97
CA SER A 380 35.21 -6.81 -7.85
C SER A 380 35.14 -5.59 -6.91
N ASN A 381 34.16 -4.70 -7.06
CA ASN A 381 34.04 -3.50 -6.24
C ASN A 381 33.61 -3.86 -4.80
N ASP A 382 34.27 -3.30 -3.79
CA ASP A 382 33.97 -3.53 -2.37
C ASP A 382 32.50 -3.22 -2.01
N THR A 383 31.83 -2.32 -2.73
CA THR A 383 30.39 -1.99 -2.51
C THR A 383 29.45 -3.15 -2.79
N VAL A 384 29.91 -4.18 -3.50
CA VAL A 384 29.16 -5.41 -3.81
C VAL A 384 29.03 -6.31 -2.57
N LEU A 385 29.94 -6.16 -1.60
CA LEU A 385 29.99 -6.95 -0.35
C LEU A 385 30.00 -8.46 -0.60
N SER A 386 30.65 -8.91 -1.67
CA SER A 386 30.73 -10.34 -2.01
C SER A 386 31.53 -11.13 -0.96
N ARG A 387 31.04 -12.32 -0.59
CA ARG A 387 31.67 -13.25 0.37
C ARG A 387 32.24 -14.47 -0.35
N GLY A 388 32.97 -14.21 -1.44
CA GLY A 388 33.47 -15.25 -2.34
C GLY A 388 32.38 -15.91 -3.18
N HIS A 389 31.26 -15.22 -3.46
CA HIS A 389 30.26 -15.73 -4.40
C HIS A 389 30.86 -15.75 -5.80
N SER A 390 30.61 -16.83 -6.55
CA SER A 390 31.05 -16.98 -7.94
C SER A 390 29.88 -17.39 -8.83
N PHE A 391 29.98 -17.07 -10.12
CA PHE A 391 28.97 -17.51 -11.08
C PHE A 391 28.95 -19.02 -11.27
N ALA A 392 30.09 -19.70 -11.13
CA ALA A 392 30.18 -21.16 -11.13
C ALA A 392 29.34 -21.77 -9.99
N GLU A 393 29.47 -21.25 -8.76
CA GLU A 393 28.64 -21.66 -7.63
C GLU A 393 27.14 -21.45 -7.93
N ASN A 394 26.79 -20.29 -8.49
CA ASN A 394 25.40 -20.01 -8.83
C ASN A 394 24.87 -20.95 -9.93
N CYS A 395 25.69 -21.32 -10.91
CA CYS A 395 25.31 -22.29 -11.93
C CYS A 395 25.04 -23.67 -11.32
N GLU A 396 25.92 -24.16 -10.46
CA GLU A 396 25.74 -25.44 -9.76
C GLU A 396 24.43 -25.48 -8.97
N ARG A 397 24.08 -24.38 -8.31
CA ARG A 397 22.89 -24.30 -7.45
C ARG A 397 21.59 -24.03 -8.19
N TYR A 398 21.62 -23.25 -9.28
CA TYR A 398 20.44 -22.56 -9.80
C TYR A 398 20.24 -22.65 -11.32
N ALA A 399 21.23 -23.14 -12.09
CA ALA A 399 21.07 -23.28 -13.53
C ALA A 399 19.97 -24.30 -13.86
N GLY A 400 19.14 -23.99 -14.87
CA GLY A 400 18.00 -24.81 -15.28
C GLY A 400 16.78 -24.70 -14.37
N THR A 401 16.88 -24.03 -13.22
CA THR A 401 15.74 -23.74 -12.33
C THR A 401 15.42 -22.26 -12.24
N LEU A 402 16.43 -21.41 -12.01
CA LEU A 402 16.27 -19.96 -11.86
C LEU A 402 16.59 -19.24 -13.17
N PHE A 403 17.69 -19.66 -13.80
CA PHE A 403 18.17 -19.09 -15.05
C PHE A 403 18.72 -20.18 -15.96
N ASP A 404 18.73 -19.91 -17.26
CA ASP A 404 19.38 -20.75 -18.26
C ASP A 404 20.74 -20.16 -18.63
N VAL A 405 21.76 -21.01 -18.68
CA VAL A 405 23.14 -20.59 -18.99
C VAL A 405 23.30 -20.43 -20.49
N ASN A 406 23.74 -19.26 -20.92
CA ASN A 406 24.12 -18.97 -22.29
C ASN A 406 25.54 -19.47 -22.59
N ALA A 407 25.78 -19.85 -23.85
CA ALA A 407 27.08 -20.33 -24.33
C ALA A 407 28.24 -19.32 -24.16
N ASP A 408 27.96 -18.02 -24.05
CA ASP A 408 28.97 -16.99 -23.77
C ASP A 408 29.28 -16.82 -22.26
N GLY A 409 28.75 -17.68 -21.39
CA GLY A 409 29.13 -17.74 -19.97
C GLY A 409 28.39 -16.73 -19.06
N TYR A 410 27.12 -16.47 -19.34
CA TYR A 410 26.21 -15.70 -18.48
C TYR A 410 24.84 -16.39 -18.39
N GLY A 411 24.01 -16.04 -17.40
CA GLY A 411 22.68 -16.61 -17.20
C GLY A 411 21.56 -15.65 -17.62
N VAL A 412 20.46 -16.19 -18.13
CA VAL A 412 19.22 -15.44 -18.43
C VAL A 412 18.10 -15.98 -17.54
N ASP A 413 17.47 -15.11 -16.75
CA ASP A 413 16.37 -15.48 -15.87
C ASP A 413 15.20 -16.09 -16.66
N ARG A 414 14.61 -17.15 -16.11
CA ARG A 414 13.53 -17.90 -16.79
C ARG A 414 12.18 -17.19 -16.73
N ALA A 415 11.96 -16.32 -15.75
CA ALA A 415 10.74 -15.51 -15.63
C ALA A 415 10.90 -14.18 -16.39
N TYR A 416 12.10 -13.59 -16.39
CA TYR A 416 12.37 -12.27 -16.98
C TYR A 416 13.62 -12.25 -17.86
N PRO A 417 13.47 -12.34 -19.20
CA PRO A 417 14.62 -12.40 -20.12
C PRO A 417 15.59 -11.20 -20.07
N ASP A 418 15.17 -10.09 -19.45
CA ASP A 418 15.97 -8.87 -19.23
C ASP A 418 16.73 -8.88 -17.87
N VAL A 419 16.56 -9.91 -17.04
CA VAL A 419 17.36 -10.13 -15.83
C VAL A 419 18.51 -11.09 -16.15
N LEU A 420 19.74 -10.59 -16.08
CA LEU A 420 20.94 -11.28 -16.54
C LEU A 420 21.90 -11.54 -15.38
N TYR A 421 22.28 -12.81 -15.19
CA TYR A 421 23.24 -13.24 -14.18
C TYR A 421 24.64 -13.26 -14.78
N MET A 422 25.54 -12.45 -14.25
CA MET A 422 26.87 -12.27 -14.83
C MET A 422 27.96 -12.88 -13.94
N PRO A 423 29.10 -13.27 -14.52
CA PRO A 423 30.32 -13.59 -13.76
C PRO A 423 30.78 -12.46 -12.85
N GLU A 424 31.50 -12.81 -11.79
CA GLU A 424 32.14 -11.85 -10.88
C GLU A 424 33.15 -10.93 -11.59
N SER A 425 33.64 -11.32 -12.77
CA SER A 425 34.51 -10.53 -13.64
C SER A 425 33.80 -9.42 -14.41
N VAL A 426 32.47 -9.28 -14.25
CA VAL A 426 31.65 -8.32 -15.00
C VAL A 426 32.16 -6.88 -14.84
N ARG A 427 32.15 -6.15 -15.95
CA ARG A 427 32.40 -4.72 -16.04
C ARG A 427 31.30 -4.07 -16.85
N ILE A 428 30.86 -2.89 -16.42
CA ILE A 428 29.82 -2.14 -17.09
C ILE A 428 30.37 -0.74 -17.33
N GLU A 429 30.39 -0.32 -18.59
CA GLU A 429 30.94 0.97 -19.02
C GLU A 429 29.90 1.76 -19.81
N LEU A 430 29.41 2.86 -19.24
CA LEU A 430 28.40 3.71 -19.84
C LEU A 430 28.91 4.37 -21.12
N ALA A 431 30.16 4.86 -21.11
CA ALA A 431 30.78 5.53 -22.25
C ALA A 431 30.85 4.63 -23.50
N LYS A 432 31.07 3.32 -23.30
CA LYS A 432 31.07 2.32 -24.37
C LYS A 432 29.69 1.69 -24.61
N SER A 433 28.73 1.93 -23.71
CA SER A 433 27.41 1.28 -23.68
C SER A 433 27.51 -0.25 -23.73
N ARG A 434 28.43 -0.81 -22.92
CA ARG A 434 28.77 -2.25 -22.92
C ARG A 434 28.79 -2.83 -21.52
N VAL A 435 28.39 -4.09 -21.43
CA VAL A 435 28.67 -5.01 -20.32
C VAL A 435 29.70 -6.01 -20.82
N THR A 436 30.85 -6.12 -20.19
CA THR A 436 31.93 -7.04 -20.56
C THR A 436 32.26 -7.99 -19.41
N TRP A 437 32.74 -9.18 -19.73
CA TRP A 437 33.20 -10.16 -18.74
C TRP A 437 34.19 -11.13 -19.40
N VAL A 438 34.89 -11.92 -18.60
CA VAL A 438 35.82 -12.94 -19.09
C VAL A 438 35.15 -14.31 -19.00
N HIS A 439 35.16 -15.06 -20.10
CA HIS A 439 34.73 -16.45 -20.18
C HIS A 439 35.74 -17.25 -21.00
N ASP A 440 36.25 -18.36 -20.45
CA ASP A 440 37.31 -19.19 -21.05
C ASP A 440 38.55 -18.41 -21.51
N GLY A 441 38.94 -17.40 -20.73
CA GLY A 441 40.07 -16.53 -21.03
C GLY A 441 39.82 -15.50 -22.14
N VAL A 442 38.62 -15.49 -22.74
CA VAL A 442 38.21 -14.56 -23.80
C VAL A 442 37.25 -13.51 -23.23
N GLU A 443 37.47 -12.24 -23.59
CA GLU A 443 36.53 -11.18 -23.25
C GLU A 443 35.26 -11.29 -24.11
N ARG A 444 34.11 -11.37 -23.43
CA ARG A 444 32.78 -11.38 -24.04
C ARG A 444 32.08 -10.06 -23.74
N SER A 445 31.06 -9.70 -24.54
CA SER A 445 30.34 -8.45 -24.33
C SER A 445 28.87 -8.50 -24.75
N LEU A 446 28.06 -7.71 -24.05
CA LEU A 446 26.66 -7.41 -24.38
C LEU A 446 26.45 -5.89 -24.46
N PRO A 447 25.49 -5.43 -25.28
CA PRO A 447 25.07 -4.04 -25.23
C PRO A 447 24.37 -3.73 -23.89
N LEU A 448 24.71 -2.59 -23.29
CA LEU A 448 24.04 -2.09 -22.09
C LEU A 448 22.67 -1.49 -22.47
N ARG A 449 21.58 -1.98 -21.84
CA ARG A 449 20.21 -1.55 -22.14
C ARG A 449 19.48 -1.11 -20.87
N PRO A 450 18.62 -0.08 -20.93
CA PRO A 450 17.81 0.37 -19.78
C PRO A 450 16.88 -0.69 -19.19
N ALA A 451 16.34 -1.58 -20.03
CA ALA A 451 15.48 -2.67 -19.56
C ALA A 451 16.24 -3.70 -18.72
N ASN A 452 17.53 -3.88 -18.97
CA ASN A 452 18.28 -4.97 -18.36
C ASN A 452 18.58 -4.71 -16.88
N THR A 453 18.44 -5.75 -16.06
CA THR A 453 18.98 -5.79 -14.69
C THR A 453 20.13 -6.79 -14.65
N ILE A 454 21.33 -6.28 -14.38
CA ILE A 454 22.55 -7.08 -14.28
C ILE A 454 22.74 -7.54 -12.84
N VAL A 455 22.78 -8.85 -12.62
CA VAL A 455 22.89 -9.48 -11.30
C VAL A 455 24.29 -10.07 -11.14
N HIS A 456 25.06 -9.52 -10.21
CA HIS A 456 26.35 -10.08 -9.79
C HIS A 456 26.14 -11.38 -8.99
N PRO A 457 27.11 -12.32 -8.90
CA PRO A 457 26.91 -13.57 -8.20
C PRO A 457 26.52 -13.45 -6.73
N SER A 458 26.88 -12.35 -6.06
CA SER A 458 26.44 -12.04 -4.69
C SER A 458 24.98 -11.59 -4.57
N GLY A 459 24.26 -11.41 -5.67
CA GLY A 459 22.90 -10.85 -5.69
C GLY A 459 22.84 -9.32 -5.73
N TYR A 460 23.99 -8.63 -5.80
CA TYR A 460 24.03 -7.19 -6.07
C TYR A 460 23.52 -6.89 -7.49
N LYS A 461 22.68 -5.88 -7.65
CA LYS A 461 22.04 -5.56 -8.94
C LYS A 461 22.55 -4.25 -9.49
N VAL A 462 22.75 -4.16 -10.80
CA VAL A 462 23.09 -2.93 -11.51
C VAL A 462 22.10 -2.71 -12.66
N ARG A 463 21.58 -1.49 -12.78
CA ARG A 463 20.69 -1.07 -13.86
C ARG A 463 21.13 0.28 -14.45
N LEU A 464 20.71 0.53 -15.68
CA LEU A 464 20.91 1.80 -16.36
C LEU A 464 19.66 2.68 -16.19
N GLU A 465 19.83 3.88 -15.63
CA GLU A 465 18.72 4.79 -15.33
C GLU A 465 18.97 6.19 -15.91
N LYS A 466 17.95 6.81 -16.49
CA LYS A 466 18.01 8.20 -16.95
C LYS A 466 17.89 9.13 -15.75
N HIS A 467 18.72 10.17 -15.69
CA HIS A 467 18.62 11.16 -14.63
C HIS A 467 17.29 11.94 -14.75
N PRO A 468 16.47 12.06 -13.69
CA PRO A 468 15.14 12.67 -13.81
C PRO A 468 15.17 14.16 -14.17
N GLY A 469 16.21 14.89 -13.72
CA GLY A 469 16.38 16.33 -13.98
C GLY A 469 17.49 16.70 -14.97
N ALA A 470 18.06 15.74 -15.70
CA ALA A 470 19.19 16.00 -16.61
C ALA A 470 19.15 15.06 -17.82
N PRO A 471 19.73 15.44 -18.99
CA PRO A 471 19.76 14.58 -20.17
C PRO A 471 20.76 13.41 -20.04
N THR A 472 21.40 13.23 -18.89
CA THR A 472 22.42 12.22 -18.63
C THR A 472 21.82 10.90 -18.14
N TRP A 473 22.61 9.83 -18.29
CA TRP A 473 22.32 8.50 -17.78
C TRP A 473 23.31 8.14 -16.67
N ARG A 474 22.92 7.18 -15.81
CA ARG A 474 23.75 6.71 -14.70
C ARG A 474 23.57 5.22 -14.46
N LEU A 475 24.61 4.57 -13.96
CA LEU A 475 24.51 3.23 -13.40
C LEU A 475 23.99 3.32 -11.95
N VAL A 476 22.94 2.56 -11.65
CA VAL A 476 22.37 2.44 -10.31
C VAL A 476 22.63 1.04 -9.78
N GLY A 477 23.33 0.97 -8.65
CA GLY A 477 23.61 -0.27 -7.94
C GLY A 477 22.67 -0.44 -6.75
N THR A 478 22.12 -1.63 -6.55
CA THR A 478 21.21 -1.97 -5.43
C THR A 478 21.73 -3.19 -4.70
N VAL A 479 21.78 -3.13 -3.38
CA VAL A 479 22.27 -4.23 -2.54
C VAL A 479 21.40 -5.48 -2.64
N ALA A 480 21.99 -6.61 -2.28
CA ALA A 480 21.32 -7.91 -2.29
C ALA A 480 20.30 -8.04 -1.14
N GLU A 481 20.69 -7.61 0.07
CA GLU A 481 19.91 -7.67 1.32
C GLU A 481 19.18 -6.36 1.61
N GLY A 482 17.93 -6.44 2.04
CA GLY A 482 17.10 -5.28 2.38
C GLY A 482 16.76 -5.23 3.86
N VAL A 483 16.44 -4.04 4.36
CA VAL A 483 15.97 -3.82 5.73
C VAL A 483 14.45 -3.69 5.71
N TYR A 484 13.76 -4.55 6.45
CA TYR A 484 12.32 -4.44 6.64
C TYR A 484 12.04 -3.37 7.70
N CYS A 485 11.49 -2.25 7.25
CA CYS A 485 10.98 -1.18 8.09
C CYS A 485 9.47 -1.34 8.34
N HIS A 486 9.07 -1.52 9.58
CA HIS A 486 7.69 -1.68 10.04
C HIS A 486 7.27 -0.44 10.84
N LYS A 487 6.13 0.16 10.54
CA LYS A 487 5.64 1.41 11.12
C LYS A 487 4.25 1.22 11.75
N PRO A 488 4.16 0.66 12.96
CA PRO A 488 2.90 0.41 13.66
C PRO A 488 2.40 1.64 14.42
N CYS A 489 1.21 1.52 15.00
CA CYS A 489 0.62 2.43 16.01
C CYS A 489 0.78 3.93 15.69
N THR A 490 0.67 4.28 14.41
CA THR A 490 0.89 5.64 13.92
C THR A 490 -0.44 6.35 13.76
N VAL A 491 -0.66 7.41 14.54
CA VAL A 491 -1.87 8.24 14.46
C VAL A 491 -2.04 8.89 13.08
N SER A 492 -3.27 9.28 12.73
CA SER A 492 -3.53 10.02 11.49
C SER A 492 -2.68 11.28 11.41
N GLY A 493 -1.97 11.46 10.30
CA GLY A 493 -0.99 12.54 10.10
C GLY A 493 0.43 12.23 10.59
N GLY A 494 0.66 11.10 11.27
CA GLY A 494 2.01 10.62 11.63
C GLY A 494 2.77 9.92 10.47
N GLY A 495 2.15 9.90 9.28
CA GLY A 495 2.77 9.43 8.04
C GLY A 495 3.01 7.92 7.98
N LYS A 496 2.03 7.11 8.37
CA LYS A 496 2.10 5.63 8.33
C LYS A 496 2.48 5.11 6.93
N SER A 497 1.73 5.47 5.90
CA SER A 497 1.97 5.04 4.51
C SER A 497 3.20 5.69 3.85
N GLU A 498 3.75 6.76 4.44
CA GLU A 498 4.97 7.41 3.93
C GLU A 498 6.19 6.47 3.95
N ILE A 499 6.18 5.43 4.80
CA ILE A 499 7.26 4.45 4.88
C ILE A 499 7.45 3.67 3.57
N SER A 500 6.39 3.48 2.78
CA SER A 500 6.41 2.75 1.51
C SER A 500 6.42 3.66 0.27
N LYS A 501 5.98 4.93 0.39
CA LYS A 501 5.97 5.91 -0.73
C LYS A 501 7.36 6.26 -1.26
N SER A 502 7.48 6.51 -2.56
CA SER A 502 8.75 6.92 -3.17
C SER A 502 9.20 8.29 -2.66
N ILE A 503 10.45 8.38 -2.18
CA ILE A 503 11.05 9.68 -1.84
C ILE A 503 11.45 10.46 -3.10
N ASN A 504 11.52 9.82 -4.27
CA ASN A 504 11.90 10.48 -5.53
C ASN A 504 10.94 11.61 -5.91
N ASP A 505 9.66 11.49 -5.54
CA ASP A 505 8.65 12.53 -5.82
C ASP A 505 8.89 13.80 -5.00
N ALA A 506 9.61 13.69 -3.88
CA ALA A 506 10.04 14.83 -3.05
C ALA A 506 11.43 15.38 -3.42
N MET A 507 12.15 14.73 -4.36
CA MET A 507 13.49 15.18 -4.78
C MET A 507 13.41 16.39 -5.69
N LEU A 508 14.22 17.40 -5.36
CA LEU A 508 14.41 18.59 -6.18
C LEU A 508 15.68 18.44 -7.00
N TYR A 509 15.60 18.79 -8.29
CA TYR A 509 16.75 18.81 -9.19
C TYR A 509 17.06 20.24 -9.57
N GLY A 510 18.29 20.67 -9.30
CA GLY A 510 18.68 22.06 -9.49
C GLY A 510 20.18 22.21 -9.73
N PRO A 511 20.65 23.43 -10.03
CA PRO A 511 22.06 23.69 -10.25
C PRO A 511 22.90 23.34 -9.02
N ILE A 512 24.17 23.04 -9.23
CA ILE A 512 25.15 22.98 -8.16
C ILE A 512 25.74 24.37 -7.98
N PHE A 513 25.62 24.92 -6.78
CA PHE A 513 26.12 26.26 -6.50
C PHE A 513 27.60 26.25 -6.09
N ILE A 514 28.31 27.28 -6.52
CA ILE A 514 29.68 27.63 -6.11
C ILE A 514 29.70 29.11 -5.73
N ALA A 515 30.40 29.46 -4.66
CA ALA A 515 30.43 30.84 -4.18
C ALA A 515 31.36 31.69 -5.06
N ASP A 516 32.60 31.22 -5.23
CA ASP A 516 33.62 31.86 -6.06
C ASP A 516 34.49 30.79 -6.73
N VAL A 517 34.41 30.69 -8.06
CA VAL A 517 35.06 29.60 -8.79
C VAL A 517 36.58 29.59 -8.62
N GLU A 518 37.24 30.74 -8.60
CA GLU A 518 38.71 30.78 -8.52
C GLU A 518 39.17 30.38 -7.12
N ARG A 519 38.60 31.04 -6.09
CA ARG A 519 38.95 30.79 -4.70
C ARG A 519 38.60 29.36 -4.27
N ASP A 520 37.42 28.89 -4.65
CA ASP A 520 36.91 27.60 -4.19
C ASP A 520 37.67 26.44 -4.89
N LEU A 521 38.06 26.59 -6.17
CA LEU A 521 38.91 25.60 -6.85
C LEU A 521 40.34 25.54 -6.28
N VAL A 522 40.89 26.67 -5.81
CA VAL A 522 42.15 26.69 -5.04
C VAL A 522 41.99 25.97 -3.70
N ALA A 523 40.86 26.11 -3.02
CA ALA A 523 40.59 25.38 -1.79
C ALA A 523 40.48 23.86 -2.03
N VAL A 524 39.84 23.44 -3.13
CA VAL A 524 39.77 22.02 -3.52
C VAL A 524 41.16 21.46 -3.85
N ALA A 525 42.01 22.23 -4.52
CA ALA A 525 43.38 21.82 -4.81
C ALA A 525 44.14 21.41 -3.55
N ARG A 526 44.06 22.22 -2.49
CA ARG A 526 44.69 21.91 -1.19
C ARG A 526 44.23 20.59 -0.59
N ILE A 527 43.02 20.13 -0.91
CA ILE A 527 42.52 18.82 -0.50
C ILE A 527 43.18 17.72 -1.33
N PHE A 528 43.30 17.89 -2.64
CA PHE A 528 43.92 16.88 -3.51
C PHE A 528 45.42 16.72 -3.26
N ASP A 529 46.08 17.82 -2.90
CA ASP A 529 47.52 17.88 -2.65
C ASP A 529 47.91 17.56 -1.20
N TYR A 530 46.94 17.34 -0.31
CA TYR A 530 47.19 17.04 1.11
C TYR A 530 47.88 15.68 1.30
N ASP A 531 48.87 15.60 2.20
CA ASP A 531 49.48 14.32 2.56
C ASP A 531 48.61 13.52 3.55
N TYR A 532 47.99 12.47 3.02
CA TYR A 532 47.12 11.59 3.80
C TYR A 532 47.86 10.49 4.58
N SER A 533 49.19 10.39 4.51
CA SER A 533 49.97 9.32 5.15
C SER A 533 49.88 9.32 6.69
N THR A 534 49.61 10.47 7.30
CA THR A 534 49.56 10.66 8.76
C THR A 534 48.16 10.52 9.36
N ARG A 535 47.14 10.23 8.54
CA ARG A 535 45.73 10.31 8.96
C ARG A 535 45.27 9.30 9.99
N PHE A 536 45.86 8.10 10.01
CA PHE A 536 45.36 6.97 10.79
C PHE A 536 45.97 6.94 12.18
N LEU A 537 45.20 6.47 13.17
CA LEU A 537 45.72 6.20 14.51
C LEU A 537 46.85 5.15 14.47
N PRO A 538 47.82 5.18 15.39
CA PRO A 538 49.00 4.30 15.33
C PRO A 538 48.70 2.81 15.22
N HIS A 539 47.63 2.33 15.87
CA HIS A 539 47.25 0.91 15.90
C HIS A 539 46.58 0.39 14.61
N ILE A 540 46.22 1.28 13.69
CA ILE A 540 45.64 0.99 12.36
C ILE A 540 46.47 1.60 11.23
N HIS A 541 47.63 2.17 11.57
CA HIS A 541 48.53 2.81 10.63
C HIS A 541 49.11 1.77 9.66
N PRO A 542 48.86 1.89 8.33
CA PRO A 542 49.42 0.97 7.35
C PRO A 542 50.93 1.15 7.21
N ASP A 543 51.63 0.07 6.90
CA ASP A 543 53.01 0.16 6.42
C ASP A 543 53.04 0.82 5.03
N TYR A 544 53.26 2.13 5.01
CA TYR A 544 53.31 2.92 3.78
C TYR A 544 54.55 2.66 2.92
N ALA A 545 55.60 2.03 3.47
CA ALA A 545 56.73 1.56 2.66
C ALA A 545 56.31 0.36 1.78
N ARG A 546 55.37 -0.46 2.25
CA ARG A 546 54.78 -1.57 1.47
C ARG A 546 53.55 -1.16 0.67
N ARG A 547 52.78 -0.18 1.14
CA ARG A 547 51.53 0.27 0.50
C ARG A 547 51.39 1.79 0.56
N PRO A 548 51.97 2.53 -0.40
CA PRO A 548 51.90 3.98 -0.43
C PRO A 548 50.47 4.52 -0.35
N SER A 549 50.30 5.69 0.26
CA SER A 549 49.00 6.36 0.31
C SER A 549 48.60 6.77 -1.11
N ARG A 550 47.42 6.33 -1.56
CA ARG A 550 46.91 6.67 -2.90
C ARG A 550 46.50 8.15 -2.94
N PRO A 551 46.82 8.90 -4.01
CA PRO A 551 46.29 10.24 -4.23
C PRO A 551 44.75 10.27 -4.29
N VAL A 552 44.13 11.45 -4.14
CA VAL A 552 42.67 11.58 -4.19
C VAL A 552 42.12 11.26 -5.59
N LEU A 553 42.76 11.81 -6.63
CA LEU A 553 42.31 11.69 -8.02
C LEU A 553 42.68 10.35 -8.70
N ASP A 554 43.47 9.49 -8.03
CA ASP A 554 43.87 8.17 -8.54
C ASP A 554 42.64 7.34 -9.01
N PRO A 555 42.60 6.83 -10.25
CA PRO A 555 41.50 6.02 -10.77
C PRO A 555 41.19 4.76 -9.95
N LYS A 556 42.20 4.21 -9.25
CA LYS A 556 42.04 3.06 -8.35
C LYS A 556 41.40 3.44 -7.01
N ARG A 557 41.13 4.73 -6.78
CA ARG A 557 40.46 5.25 -5.58
C ARG A 557 39.02 5.65 -5.92
N SER A 558 38.05 4.91 -5.39
CA SER A 558 36.62 5.15 -5.64
C SER A 558 36.13 6.45 -5.00
N LEU A 559 35.05 7.04 -5.54
CA LEU A 559 34.40 8.21 -4.94
C LEU A 559 33.98 7.97 -3.49
N GLY A 560 33.38 6.81 -3.20
CA GLY A 560 32.98 6.43 -1.84
C GLY A 560 34.18 6.42 -0.86
N SER A 561 35.35 5.95 -1.31
CA SER A 561 36.56 5.98 -0.47
C SER A 561 37.10 7.39 -0.25
N VAL A 562 36.88 8.33 -1.18
CA VAL A 562 37.20 9.76 -1.00
C VAL A 562 36.21 10.42 -0.04
N ILE A 563 34.93 10.04 -0.10
CA ILE A 563 33.93 10.47 0.89
C ILE A 563 34.35 9.99 2.29
N LYS A 564 34.74 8.72 2.44
CA LYS A 564 35.27 8.20 3.72
C LYS A 564 36.52 8.96 4.16
N LEU A 565 37.46 9.22 3.25
CA LEU A 565 38.68 9.99 3.53
C LEU A 565 38.36 11.37 4.11
N LEU A 566 37.36 12.05 3.54
CA LEU A 566 36.98 13.42 3.93
C LEU A 566 35.84 13.47 4.95
N THR A 567 35.58 12.38 5.67
CA THR A 567 34.56 12.33 6.72
C THR A 567 35.24 12.07 8.06
N PRO A 568 35.11 12.97 9.07
CA PRO A 568 35.72 12.76 10.37
C PRO A 568 35.38 11.41 10.98
N SER A 569 36.38 10.73 11.54
CA SER A 569 36.24 9.44 12.21
C SER A 569 37.16 9.40 13.42
N PRO A 570 36.65 9.67 14.64
CA PRO A 570 37.48 9.65 15.85
C PRO A 570 38.08 8.27 16.19
N SER A 571 37.45 7.19 15.72
CA SER A 571 37.92 5.82 15.94
C SER A 571 38.96 5.36 14.91
N GLU A 572 39.05 6.01 13.75
CA GLU A 572 40.02 5.66 12.71
C GLU A 572 41.14 6.70 12.54
N PHE A 573 40.85 7.98 12.78
CA PHE A 573 41.74 9.07 12.41
C PHE A 573 42.36 9.80 13.60
N THR A 574 43.55 10.37 13.39
CA THR A 574 44.24 11.18 14.40
C THR A 574 43.43 12.44 14.76
N PRO A 575 43.56 12.96 15.99
CA PRO A 575 42.89 14.21 16.39
C PRO A 575 43.21 15.38 15.45
N GLU A 576 44.46 15.50 15.01
CA GLU A 576 44.93 16.56 14.12
C GLU A 576 44.26 16.48 12.75
N TYR A 577 44.14 15.26 12.20
CA TYR A 577 43.47 15.05 10.92
C TYR A 577 41.97 15.31 11.02
N ASN A 578 41.32 14.88 12.09
CA ASN A 578 39.90 15.18 12.32
C ASN A 578 39.65 16.69 12.47
N ALA A 579 40.55 17.43 13.14
CA ALA A 579 40.48 18.88 13.24
C ALA A 579 40.66 19.57 11.87
N TRP A 580 41.62 19.10 11.07
CA TRP A 580 41.78 19.58 9.69
C TRP A 580 40.53 19.31 8.85
N LEU A 581 39.95 18.10 8.91
CA LEU A 581 38.71 17.78 8.20
C LEU A 581 37.54 18.69 8.62
N ALA A 582 37.42 18.99 9.92
CA ALA A 582 36.39 19.89 10.44
C ALA A 582 36.56 21.34 9.96
N SER A 583 37.78 21.76 9.63
CA SER A 583 38.07 23.09 9.08
C SER A 583 37.66 23.25 7.61
N ILE A 584 37.46 22.15 6.87
CA ILE A 584 37.07 22.18 5.46
C ILE A 584 35.58 22.53 5.34
N PRO A 585 35.22 23.64 4.66
CA PRO A 585 33.83 23.99 4.46
C PRO A 585 33.03 22.90 3.71
N PRO A 586 31.76 22.64 4.08
CA PRO A 586 30.96 21.57 3.47
C PRO A 586 30.78 21.70 1.95
N ASP A 587 30.66 22.92 1.45
CA ASP A 587 30.55 23.27 0.03
C ASP A 587 31.84 22.92 -0.73
N ILE A 588 33.02 23.27 -0.19
CA ILE A 588 34.33 22.89 -0.77
C ILE A 588 34.49 21.36 -0.81
N ARG A 589 34.12 20.67 0.27
CA ARG A 589 34.15 19.20 0.31
C ARG A 589 33.23 18.60 -0.77
N ALA A 590 32.05 19.18 -0.96
CA ALA A 590 31.12 18.74 -1.98
C ALA A 590 31.65 18.97 -3.41
N LEU A 591 32.40 20.05 -3.65
CA LEU A 591 33.09 20.31 -4.92
C LEU A 591 34.20 19.28 -5.17
N ALA A 592 35.01 18.96 -4.16
CA ALA A 592 36.04 17.92 -4.27
C ALA A 592 35.45 16.56 -4.72
N PHE A 593 34.29 16.18 -4.20
CA PHE A 593 33.57 14.96 -4.62
C PHE A 593 33.07 15.03 -6.06
N ILE A 594 32.55 16.18 -6.49
CA ILE A 594 32.12 16.38 -7.89
C ILE A 594 33.30 16.27 -8.83
N ILE A 595 34.40 16.96 -8.53
CA ILE A 595 35.58 16.96 -9.39
C ILE A 595 36.16 15.55 -9.46
N LYS A 596 36.27 14.83 -8.33
CA LYS A 596 36.68 13.42 -8.32
C LYS A 596 35.79 12.54 -9.22
N ARG A 597 34.48 12.78 -9.24
CA ARG A 597 33.53 12.00 -10.05
C ARG A 597 33.75 12.21 -11.55
N PHE A 598 34.06 13.43 -11.98
CA PHE A 598 34.24 13.75 -13.40
C PHE A 598 35.68 13.58 -13.87
N TYR A 599 36.65 13.56 -12.96
CA TYR A 599 38.08 13.46 -13.28
C TYR A 599 38.40 12.33 -14.24
N ARG A 600 39.19 12.66 -15.27
CA ARG A 600 39.77 11.65 -16.17
C ARG A 600 41.29 11.65 -16.04
N PRO A 601 41.94 10.48 -16.11
CA PRO A 601 43.40 10.37 -15.97
C PRO A 601 44.16 11.26 -16.97
N GLU A 602 43.60 11.42 -18.17
CA GLU A 602 44.17 12.23 -19.26
C GLU A 602 44.33 13.72 -18.92
N TRP A 603 43.68 14.23 -17.87
CA TRP A 603 43.77 15.64 -17.47
C TRP A 603 45.01 15.93 -16.62
N GLY A 604 45.56 14.92 -15.93
CA GLY A 604 46.65 15.12 -14.98
C GLY A 604 46.32 16.23 -13.97
N GLU A 605 47.22 17.22 -13.87
CA GLU A 605 47.09 18.38 -12.99
C GLU A 605 46.20 19.50 -13.55
N ASP A 606 45.84 19.45 -14.84
CA ASP A 606 45.07 20.51 -15.53
C ASP A 606 43.54 20.35 -15.38
N TRP A 607 43.09 19.59 -14.38
CA TRP A 607 41.67 19.31 -14.18
C TRP A 607 40.80 20.56 -14.00
N ARG A 608 41.39 21.69 -13.55
CA ARG A 608 40.68 22.95 -13.27
C ARG A 608 40.05 23.57 -14.52
N THR A 609 40.70 23.46 -15.68
CA THR A 609 40.22 24.08 -16.93
C THR A 609 38.91 23.47 -17.44
N HIS A 610 38.54 22.31 -16.92
CA HIS A 610 37.29 21.63 -17.25
C HIS A 610 36.09 22.07 -16.40
N PHE A 611 36.30 22.89 -15.38
CA PHE A 611 35.24 23.40 -14.51
C PHE A 611 35.15 24.92 -14.60
N SER A 612 33.93 25.43 -14.66
CA SER A 612 33.70 26.86 -14.88
C SER A 612 32.36 27.32 -14.32
N VAL A 613 32.09 28.62 -14.45
CA VAL A 613 30.77 29.24 -14.29
C VAL A 613 30.50 30.13 -15.51
N ASP A 614 29.25 30.53 -15.73
CA ASP A 614 28.94 31.54 -16.74
C ASP A 614 29.33 32.94 -16.27
N ILE A 615 29.64 33.82 -17.20
CA ILE A 615 29.65 35.26 -16.93
C ILE A 615 28.24 35.79 -17.23
N VAL A 616 27.50 36.18 -16.19
CA VAL A 616 26.13 36.68 -16.28
C VAL A 616 26.15 38.19 -16.01
N ASN A 617 25.75 38.99 -16.99
CA ASN A 617 25.76 40.46 -16.91
C ASN A 617 27.13 41.04 -16.49
N GLY A 618 28.24 40.43 -16.95
CA GLY A 618 29.60 40.86 -16.63
C GLY A 618 30.13 40.40 -15.27
N GLN A 619 29.34 39.64 -14.50
CA GLN A 619 29.75 39.08 -13.21
C GLN A 619 29.88 37.56 -13.29
N SER A 620 30.79 37.00 -12.49
CA SER A 620 30.94 35.56 -12.35
C SER A 620 29.66 34.96 -11.75
N GLY A 621 29.06 34.00 -12.45
CA GLY A 621 27.87 33.31 -12.00
C GLY A 621 28.15 32.29 -10.90
N HIS A 622 27.09 31.73 -10.33
CA HIS A 622 27.18 30.78 -9.22
C HIS A 622 26.81 29.35 -9.60
N GLU A 623 26.43 29.09 -10.86
CA GLU A 623 26.12 27.74 -11.32
C GLU A 623 27.39 27.04 -11.80
N PHE A 624 27.83 26.02 -11.05
CA PHE A 624 29.02 25.24 -11.36
C PHE A 624 28.80 24.36 -12.59
N LYS A 625 29.74 24.44 -13.54
CA LYS A 625 29.69 23.75 -14.82
C LYS A 625 30.86 22.82 -15.02
N TYR A 626 30.63 21.81 -15.84
CA TYR A 626 31.65 20.90 -16.34
C TYR A 626 31.66 20.95 -17.88
N ARG A 627 32.78 21.36 -18.48
CA ARG A 627 32.95 21.55 -19.94
C ARG A 627 31.79 22.34 -20.57
N GLY A 628 31.41 23.46 -19.94
CA GLY A 628 30.31 24.33 -20.37
C GLY A 628 28.89 23.79 -20.08
N ARG A 629 28.75 22.55 -19.61
CA ARG A 629 27.46 21.94 -19.27
C ARG A 629 27.09 22.23 -17.82
N LYS A 630 25.82 22.59 -17.59
CA LYS A 630 25.26 22.77 -16.25
C LYS A 630 25.26 21.45 -15.49
N LEU A 631 25.78 21.46 -14.27
CA LEU A 631 25.70 20.31 -13.37
C LEU A 631 24.38 20.35 -12.60
N VAL A 632 23.73 19.19 -12.51
CA VAL A 632 22.45 19.04 -11.79
C VAL A 632 22.70 18.26 -10.51
N GLY A 633 22.43 18.90 -9.37
CA GLY A 633 22.41 18.28 -8.06
C GLY A 633 21.02 17.76 -7.70
N SER A 634 20.98 16.82 -6.77
CA SER A 634 19.74 16.36 -6.13
C SER A 634 19.66 16.93 -4.72
N TYR A 635 18.49 17.41 -4.35
CA TYR A 635 18.24 18.06 -3.07
C TYR A 635 16.95 17.54 -2.43
N LEU A 636 16.88 17.59 -1.09
CA LEU A 636 15.66 17.35 -0.33
C LEU A 636 15.34 18.53 0.56
N ARG A 637 14.04 18.83 0.69
CA ARG A 637 13.53 19.76 1.68
C ARG A 637 13.45 19.07 3.04
N VAL A 638 14.05 19.65 4.07
CA VAL A 638 14.00 19.17 5.45
C VAL A 638 13.47 20.28 6.36
N GLY A 639 12.14 20.39 6.41
CA GLY A 639 11.44 21.42 7.17
C GLY A 639 11.48 22.82 6.51
N ARG A 640 11.09 23.82 7.29
CA ARG A 640 11.09 25.25 6.92
C ARG A 640 11.78 26.07 7.99
N LEU A 641 12.29 27.24 7.61
CA LEU A 641 12.81 28.27 8.52
C LEU A 641 12.19 29.61 8.10
N GLU A 642 11.45 30.27 8.99
CA GLU A 642 10.83 31.58 8.73
C GLU A 642 10.04 31.64 7.40
N GLY A 643 9.28 30.58 7.10
CA GLY A 643 8.50 30.45 5.86
C GLY A 643 9.29 29.95 4.64
N SER A 644 10.62 30.01 4.67
CA SER A 644 11.51 29.54 3.60
C SER A 644 11.79 28.04 3.68
N TRP A 645 12.08 27.42 2.55
CA TRP A 645 12.47 26.01 2.50
C TRP A 645 13.90 25.81 3.00
N ARG A 646 14.10 24.80 3.86
CA ARG A 646 15.44 24.34 4.22
C ARG A 646 15.81 23.19 3.27
N THR A 647 16.62 23.50 2.27
CA THR A 647 16.96 22.57 1.19
C THR A 647 18.40 22.07 1.34
N PHE A 648 18.58 20.75 1.37
CA PHE A 648 19.88 20.13 1.57
C PHE A 648 20.28 19.31 0.35
N LYS A 649 21.52 19.49 -0.09
CA LYS A 649 22.12 18.72 -1.18
C LYS A 649 22.38 17.29 -0.73
N LEU A 650 21.95 16.33 -1.52
CA LEU A 650 22.25 14.92 -1.29
C LEU A 650 23.67 14.57 -1.76
N ARG A 651 24.21 13.48 -1.21
CA ARG A 651 25.49 12.94 -1.68
C ARG A 651 25.42 12.60 -3.17
N GLN A 652 26.54 12.74 -3.87
CA GLN A 652 26.63 12.46 -5.32
C GLN A 652 26.35 10.99 -5.67
N ASP A 653 26.62 10.09 -4.73
CA ASP A 653 26.42 8.65 -4.85
C ASP A 653 25.08 8.17 -4.25
N PHE A 654 24.23 9.07 -3.74
CA PHE A 654 22.94 8.69 -3.18
C PHE A 654 21.91 8.40 -4.28
N ILE A 655 21.19 7.28 -4.13
CA ILE A 655 19.95 6.98 -4.85
C ILE A 655 18.92 6.55 -3.81
N ALA A 656 17.66 6.94 -4.01
CA ALA A 656 16.57 6.47 -3.18
C ALA A 656 16.56 4.93 -3.12
N ALA A 657 16.37 4.37 -1.92
CA ALA A 657 16.27 2.93 -1.77
C ALA A 657 15.15 2.37 -2.66
N MET A 658 15.42 1.23 -3.30
CA MET A 658 14.36 0.44 -3.91
C MET A 658 13.50 -0.13 -2.79
N LYS A 659 12.19 0.12 -2.81
CA LYS A 659 11.27 -0.32 -1.76
C LYS A 659 10.27 -1.33 -2.31
N VAL A 660 10.11 -2.43 -1.61
CA VAL A 660 9.01 -3.38 -1.83
C VAL A 660 7.99 -3.15 -0.71
N PRO A 661 6.81 -2.57 -1.00
CA PRO A 661 5.78 -2.39 0.01
C PRO A 661 5.30 -3.74 0.56
N THR A 662 5.18 -3.84 1.87
CA THR A 662 4.75 -5.07 2.55
C THR A 662 3.48 -4.87 3.38
N GLU A 663 3.20 -3.65 3.81
CA GLU A 663 2.08 -3.29 4.68
C GLU A 663 1.56 -1.89 4.35
N ASP A 664 0.30 -1.61 4.65
CA ASP A 664 -0.27 -0.26 4.54
C ASP A 664 -1.21 0.08 5.69
N ASP A 665 -2.25 -0.71 5.98
CA ASP A 665 -3.27 -0.37 6.98
C ASP A 665 -3.82 -1.52 7.84
N ILE A 666 -4.01 -2.71 7.25
CA ILE A 666 -4.44 -3.92 7.97
C ILE A 666 -3.38 -4.99 7.74
N SER A 667 -2.57 -5.21 8.77
CA SER A 667 -1.51 -6.22 8.79
C SER A 667 -1.81 -7.27 9.84
N VAL A 668 -1.38 -8.50 9.60
CA VAL A 668 -1.30 -9.52 10.64
C VAL A 668 0.12 -10.03 10.76
N SER A 669 0.50 -10.38 11.98
CA SER A 669 1.86 -10.78 12.27
C SER A 669 1.92 -11.94 13.25
N ALA A 670 3.09 -12.57 13.31
CA ALA A 670 3.44 -13.59 14.29
C ALA A 670 4.89 -13.41 14.73
N VAL A 671 5.14 -13.58 16.02
CA VAL A 671 6.50 -13.63 16.59
C VAL A 671 6.93 -15.09 16.66
N VAL A 672 8.09 -15.40 16.07
CA VAL A 672 8.57 -16.76 15.88
C VAL A 672 10.03 -16.86 16.32
N PRO A 673 10.42 -17.93 17.02
CA PRO A 673 11.82 -18.21 17.28
C PRO A 673 12.64 -18.28 15.99
N SER A 674 13.78 -17.61 15.97
CA SER A 674 14.61 -17.47 14.76
C SER A 674 15.25 -18.79 14.31
N ASP A 675 15.41 -19.75 15.20
CA ASP A 675 15.95 -21.08 14.91
C ASP A 675 14.99 -21.94 14.07
N LEU A 676 13.67 -21.76 14.25
CA LEU A 676 12.64 -22.46 13.49
C LEU A 676 12.49 -22.00 12.04
N LEU A 677 12.98 -20.80 11.72
CA LEU A 677 12.79 -20.20 10.40
C LEU A 677 13.98 -20.48 9.47
N PRO A 678 13.77 -21.23 8.37
CA PRO A 678 14.80 -21.39 7.36
C PRO A 678 14.93 -20.09 6.55
N GLY A 679 16.09 -19.89 5.93
CA GLY A 679 16.27 -18.80 4.96
C GLY A 679 16.35 -17.38 5.53
N LEU A 680 16.45 -17.20 6.85
CA LEU A 680 16.70 -15.91 7.49
C LEU A 680 18.12 -15.38 7.20
N ASN A 681 18.27 -14.04 7.22
CA ASN A 681 19.58 -13.42 7.31
C ASN A 681 20.07 -13.48 8.77
N ARG A 682 20.95 -14.46 9.07
CA ARG A 682 21.44 -14.73 10.43
C ARG A 682 22.24 -13.58 11.06
N GLU A 683 22.69 -12.60 10.28
CA GLU A 683 23.45 -11.46 10.82
C GLU A 683 22.58 -10.41 11.51
N HIS A 684 21.28 -10.41 11.22
CA HIS A 684 20.36 -9.36 11.67
C HIS A 684 19.09 -9.95 12.31
N CYS A 685 19.27 -10.95 13.19
CA CYS A 685 18.18 -11.61 13.90
C CYS A 685 18.51 -11.75 15.39
N GLY A 686 17.53 -11.49 16.26
CA GLY A 686 17.57 -11.88 17.68
C GLY A 686 17.03 -13.29 17.90
N ASP A 687 16.74 -13.65 19.15
CA ASP A 687 16.19 -14.98 19.50
C ASP A 687 14.81 -15.22 18.88
N SER A 688 14.03 -14.15 18.69
CA SER A 688 12.75 -14.17 17.99
C SER A 688 12.69 -13.07 16.95
N VAL A 689 11.91 -13.31 15.90
CA VAL A 689 11.64 -12.36 14.82
C VAL A 689 10.15 -12.26 14.55
N LYS A 690 9.74 -11.10 14.02
CA LYS A 690 8.35 -10.85 13.64
C LYS A 690 8.18 -11.04 12.14
N ILE A 691 7.24 -11.90 11.76
CA ILE A 691 6.79 -12.12 10.37
C ILE A 691 5.46 -11.41 10.19
N VAL A 692 5.30 -10.68 9.09
CA VAL A 692 4.12 -9.86 8.84
C VAL A 692 3.58 -10.12 7.45
N ALA A 693 2.26 -10.06 7.30
CA ALA A 693 1.58 -10.10 6.02
C ALA A 693 0.43 -9.07 5.97
N ASN A 694 0.24 -8.47 4.80
CA ASN A 694 -0.88 -7.59 4.52
C ASN A 694 -2.17 -8.40 4.31
N CYS A 695 -3.27 -7.96 4.89
CA CYS A 695 -4.59 -8.58 4.71
C CYS A 695 -5.32 -8.09 3.45
N GLU A 696 -4.83 -7.02 2.82
CA GLU A 696 -5.51 -6.30 1.76
C GLU A 696 -4.84 -6.55 0.39
N TYR A 697 -5.66 -6.65 -0.66
CA TYR A 697 -5.23 -6.70 -2.07
C TYR A 697 -5.35 -5.35 -2.78
N ARG A 698 -6.12 -4.42 -2.19
CA ARG A 698 -6.25 -3.04 -2.65
C ARG A 698 -6.26 -2.08 -1.46
N PHE A 699 -5.59 -0.94 -1.58
CA PHE A 699 -5.49 0.07 -0.53
C PHE A 699 -6.49 1.20 -0.76
N PHE A 700 -7.26 1.54 0.27
CA PHE A 700 -8.22 2.65 0.23
C PHE A 700 -7.54 4.00 0.48
N GLN A 701 -6.81 4.46 -0.53
CA GLN A 701 -5.95 5.64 -0.46
C GLN A 701 -6.75 6.93 -0.33
N ARG A 702 -6.15 7.92 0.37
CA ARG A 702 -6.61 9.31 0.42
C ARG A 702 -5.50 10.21 -0.17
N PRO A 703 -5.56 10.54 -1.46
CA PRO A 703 -4.48 11.28 -2.12
C PRO A 703 -4.64 12.79 -1.89
N ASP A 704 -4.28 13.27 -0.71
CA ASP A 704 -4.45 14.67 -0.30
C ASP A 704 -3.75 15.66 -1.26
N ASP A 705 -2.59 15.27 -1.83
CA ASP A 705 -1.81 16.13 -2.72
C ASP A 705 -2.23 16.05 -4.21
N ALA A 706 -3.03 15.06 -4.61
CA ALA A 706 -3.42 14.85 -6.00
C ALA A 706 -4.39 15.92 -6.55
N ILE A 707 -4.93 16.76 -5.66
CA ILE A 707 -5.65 17.97 -6.08
C ILE A 707 -4.76 18.94 -6.88
N HIS A 708 -3.45 18.89 -6.64
CA HIS A 708 -2.45 19.65 -7.38
C HIS A 708 -1.99 18.85 -8.60
N ARG A 709 -2.44 19.28 -9.79
CA ARG A 709 -2.16 18.65 -11.08
C ARG A 709 -0.66 18.34 -11.26
N GLY A 710 -0.32 17.10 -11.56
CA GLY A 710 1.05 16.64 -11.83
C GLY A 710 1.93 16.38 -10.60
N TYR A 711 1.44 16.66 -9.40
CA TYR A 711 2.22 16.53 -8.17
C TYR A 711 2.27 15.07 -7.69
N ASP A 712 1.11 14.45 -7.41
CA ASP A 712 1.02 13.04 -7.01
C ASP A 712 0.93 12.14 -8.25
N LYS A 713 2.10 11.82 -8.81
CA LYS A 713 2.22 11.03 -10.04
C LYS A 713 1.65 9.62 -9.89
N GLN A 714 1.78 9.03 -8.70
CA GLN A 714 1.28 7.69 -8.43
C GLN A 714 -0.25 7.69 -8.42
N ALA A 715 -0.87 8.62 -7.69
CA ALA A 715 -2.33 8.72 -7.66
C ALA A 715 -2.90 9.01 -9.05
N GLU A 716 -2.28 9.90 -9.83
CA GLU A 716 -2.73 10.17 -11.20
C GLU A 716 -2.62 8.95 -12.11
N ALA A 717 -1.52 8.18 -12.02
CA ALA A 717 -1.36 6.95 -12.77
C ALA A 717 -2.41 5.89 -12.36
N ASP A 718 -2.64 5.71 -11.07
CA ASP A 718 -3.60 4.73 -10.55
C ASP A 718 -5.04 5.09 -10.92
N MET A 719 -5.41 6.37 -10.80
CA MET A 719 -6.75 6.86 -11.13
C MET A 719 -7.01 6.93 -12.64
N ALA A 720 -5.95 6.91 -13.45
CA ALA A 720 -6.05 6.78 -14.90
C ALA A 720 -6.23 5.32 -15.37
N ASN A 721 -6.00 4.31 -14.51
CA ASN A 721 -6.09 2.91 -14.90
C ASN A 721 -7.55 2.40 -14.99
N PRO A 722 -7.85 1.49 -15.94
CA PRO A 722 -9.15 0.83 -16.00
C PRO A 722 -9.48 0.00 -14.75
N GLY A 723 -10.77 -0.16 -14.47
CA GLY A 723 -11.29 -0.95 -13.34
C GLY A 723 -11.23 -0.23 -12.00
N LEU A 724 -11.05 1.10 -12.00
CA LEU A 724 -10.98 1.93 -10.79
C LEU A 724 -12.28 1.83 -9.96
N PHE A 725 -12.14 1.70 -8.64
CA PHE A 725 -13.19 2.04 -7.69
C PHE A 725 -12.82 3.36 -7.02
N ALA A 726 -13.68 4.37 -7.13
CA ALA A 726 -13.46 5.69 -6.54
C ALA A 726 -14.64 6.14 -5.67
N SER A 727 -14.37 7.04 -4.73
CA SER A 727 -15.38 7.67 -3.91
C SER A 727 -14.99 9.11 -3.57
N ASN A 728 -15.98 9.98 -3.39
CA ASN A 728 -15.81 11.40 -3.05
C ASN A 728 -15.05 12.21 -4.11
N TYR A 729 -15.37 11.97 -5.37
CA TYR A 729 -14.96 12.80 -6.52
C TYR A 729 -16.17 13.34 -7.26
N GLN A 730 -15.96 14.40 -8.05
CA GLN A 730 -16.97 14.82 -9.02
C GLN A 730 -17.09 13.81 -10.14
N ALA A 731 -18.33 13.54 -10.56
CA ALA A 731 -18.61 12.82 -11.80
C ALA A 731 -18.59 13.85 -12.93
N LEU A 732 -17.43 14.04 -13.57
CA LEU A 732 -17.26 15.05 -14.62
C LEU A 732 -17.99 14.58 -15.88
N THR A 733 -18.86 15.42 -16.40
CA THR A 733 -19.61 15.14 -17.64
C THR A 733 -18.70 15.30 -18.86
N LEU A 734 -19.20 14.90 -20.02
CA LEU A 734 -18.53 15.15 -21.31
C LEU A 734 -18.21 16.65 -21.53
N GLN A 735 -19.05 17.56 -21.03
CA GLN A 735 -18.82 18.99 -21.17
C GLN A 735 -17.70 19.47 -20.22
N ASP A 736 -17.70 19.01 -18.97
CA ASP A 736 -16.64 19.33 -18.01
C ASP A 736 -15.27 18.82 -18.50
N ASP A 737 -15.23 17.61 -19.06
CA ASP A 737 -14.00 17.03 -19.62
C ASP A 737 -13.48 17.83 -20.82
N ARG A 738 -14.38 18.29 -21.70
CA ARG A 738 -14.02 19.21 -22.80
C ARG A 738 -13.39 20.49 -22.27
N GLU A 739 -13.99 21.12 -21.28
CA GLU A 739 -13.47 22.36 -20.68
C GLU A 739 -12.09 22.17 -20.06
N ILE A 740 -11.86 21.03 -19.39
CA ILE A 740 -10.56 20.67 -18.82
C ILE A 740 -9.51 20.47 -19.92
N VAL A 741 -9.84 19.79 -21.02
CA VAL A 741 -8.91 19.51 -22.12
C VAL A 741 -8.63 20.79 -22.94
N GLU A 742 -9.60 21.68 -23.10
CA GLU A 742 -9.45 22.96 -23.83
C GLU A 742 -8.62 23.99 -23.05
N ASP A 743 -8.56 23.92 -21.72
CA ASP A 743 -7.59 24.67 -20.89
C ASP A 743 -6.17 24.10 -21.08
N ALA A 744 -5.56 24.41 -22.23
CA ALA A 744 -4.26 23.85 -22.61
C ALA A 744 -3.16 24.06 -21.55
N ILE A 745 -3.18 25.20 -20.84
CA ILE A 745 -2.20 25.50 -19.79
C ILE A 745 -2.42 24.57 -18.61
N GLY A 746 -3.64 24.55 -18.06
CA GLY A 746 -3.93 23.73 -16.89
C GLY A 746 -3.93 22.23 -17.20
N PHE A 747 -4.28 21.82 -18.42
CA PHE A 747 -4.21 20.44 -18.89
C PHE A 747 -2.75 19.94 -18.97
N SER A 748 -1.83 20.79 -19.41
CA SER A 748 -0.39 20.47 -19.50
C SER A 748 0.25 20.15 -18.15
N LEU A 749 -0.36 20.58 -17.04
CA LEU A 749 0.12 20.31 -15.68
C LEU A 749 -0.17 18.88 -15.21
N PHE A 750 -1.19 18.21 -15.74
CA PHE A 750 -1.43 16.79 -15.42
C PHE A 750 -0.29 15.91 -15.93
N THR A 751 -0.07 14.77 -15.27
CA THR A 751 0.82 13.73 -15.80
C THR A 751 0.26 13.13 -17.09
N GLU A 752 1.14 12.49 -17.87
CA GLU A 752 0.76 11.85 -19.13
C GLU A 752 -0.37 10.82 -18.98
N PRO A 753 -0.40 9.93 -17.97
CA PRO A 753 -1.51 8.99 -17.79
C PRO A 753 -2.87 9.68 -17.62
N MET A 754 -2.94 10.73 -16.80
CA MET A 754 -4.19 11.45 -16.55
C MET A 754 -4.64 12.23 -17.79
N ARG A 755 -3.71 12.87 -18.53
CA ARG A 755 -4.01 13.52 -19.80
C ARG A 755 -4.57 12.54 -20.82
N ALA A 756 -3.91 11.40 -21.00
CA ALA A 756 -4.36 10.36 -21.92
C ALA A 756 -5.76 9.83 -21.56
N ARG A 757 -6.05 9.69 -20.25
CA ARG A 757 -7.37 9.27 -19.78
C ARG A 757 -8.46 10.30 -20.12
N LEU A 758 -8.25 11.57 -19.82
CA LEU A 758 -9.22 12.64 -20.10
C LEU A 758 -9.44 12.81 -21.61
N SER A 759 -8.37 12.90 -22.40
CA SER A 759 -8.51 12.97 -23.87
C SER A 759 -9.19 11.73 -24.46
N GLY A 760 -8.92 10.54 -23.92
CA GLY A 760 -9.60 9.31 -24.33
C GLY A 760 -11.08 9.31 -24.01
N ALA A 761 -11.47 9.75 -22.81
CA ALA A 761 -12.87 9.86 -22.40
C ALA A 761 -13.65 10.84 -23.29
N LEU A 762 -13.06 12.00 -23.61
CA LEU A 762 -13.63 12.98 -24.54
C LEU A 762 -13.81 12.41 -25.96
N ALA A 763 -12.81 11.67 -26.46
CA ALA A 763 -12.84 11.05 -27.78
C ALA A 763 -13.93 9.96 -27.88
N ASP A 764 -14.04 9.12 -26.85
CA ASP A 764 -15.04 8.07 -26.74
C ASP A 764 -16.44 8.61 -26.41
N LYS A 765 -16.56 9.92 -26.14
CA LYS A 765 -17.79 10.58 -25.66
C LYS A 765 -18.35 9.90 -24.42
N ALA A 766 -17.47 9.53 -23.49
CA ALA A 766 -17.85 8.89 -22.25
C ALA A 766 -18.84 9.79 -21.47
N PRO A 767 -19.95 9.23 -20.91
CA PRO A 767 -20.91 10.04 -20.15
C PRO A 767 -20.27 10.72 -18.94
N TYR A 768 -19.39 9.98 -18.24
CA TYR A 768 -18.66 10.49 -17.10
C TYR A 768 -17.19 10.07 -17.12
N VAL A 769 -16.34 10.95 -16.58
CA VAL A 769 -14.94 10.71 -16.28
C VAL A 769 -14.64 11.28 -14.88
N LEU A 770 -13.48 10.93 -14.34
CA LEU A 770 -12.99 11.48 -13.09
C LEU A 770 -11.58 12.02 -13.27
N SER A 771 -11.25 13.08 -12.54
CA SER A 771 -9.94 13.73 -12.51
C SER A 771 -9.40 13.81 -11.07
N SER A 772 -8.08 13.65 -10.91
CA SER A 772 -7.38 13.83 -9.63
C SER A 772 -7.62 15.19 -8.99
N ALA A 773 -7.77 16.24 -9.81
CA ALA A 773 -7.93 17.61 -9.38
C ALA A 773 -9.35 18.02 -8.94
N HIS A 774 -10.34 17.12 -9.08
CA HIS A 774 -11.75 17.46 -8.86
C HIS A 774 -12.43 16.57 -7.80
N PRO A 775 -12.04 16.64 -6.51
CA PRO A 775 -12.77 15.99 -5.44
C PRO A 775 -14.22 16.49 -5.33
N ARG A 776 -15.08 15.68 -4.73
CA ARG A 776 -16.51 15.99 -4.54
C ARG A 776 -16.70 17.28 -3.75
N ILE A 777 -17.66 18.09 -4.16
CA ILE A 777 -18.15 19.24 -3.41
C ILE A 777 -19.28 18.77 -2.49
N VAL A 778 -19.15 19.07 -1.19
CA VAL A 778 -20.12 18.77 -0.15
C VAL A 778 -20.42 20.09 0.57
N ASP A 779 -21.68 20.51 0.59
CA ASP A 779 -22.13 21.77 1.19
C ASP A 779 -21.30 23.00 0.73
N GLY A 780 -21.05 23.07 -0.59
CA GLY A 780 -20.29 24.15 -1.22
C GLY A 780 -18.77 24.10 -1.00
N LYS A 781 -18.23 23.07 -0.34
CA LYS A 781 -16.79 22.92 -0.07
C LYS A 781 -16.24 21.65 -0.68
N ILE A 782 -15.02 21.72 -1.21
CA ILE A 782 -14.28 20.55 -1.68
C ILE A 782 -14.04 19.62 -0.47
N THR A 783 -14.39 18.35 -0.60
CA THR A 783 -14.14 17.35 0.42
C THR A 783 -12.65 17.19 0.70
N LYS A 784 -12.30 16.99 1.97
CA LYS A 784 -10.94 16.65 2.41
C LYS A 784 -10.73 15.13 2.50
N ASN A 785 -11.64 14.34 1.92
CA ASN A 785 -11.58 12.89 1.96
C ASN A 785 -11.85 12.25 0.58
N PRO A 786 -11.15 12.68 -0.49
CA PRO A 786 -11.17 11.95 -1.76
C PRO A 786 -10.60 10.54 -1.58
N ARG A 787 -11.17 9.54 -2.25
CA ARG A 787 -10.78 8.14 -2.07
C ARG A 787 -10.75 7.35 -3.37
N TYR A 788 -9.82 6.41 -3.45
CA TYR A 788 -9.82 5.36 -4.47
C TYR A 788 -9.20 4.06 -3.94
N LEU A 789 -9.49 2.95 -4.61
CA LEU A 789 -8.82 1.67 -4.35
C LEU A 789 -7.59 1.51 -5.27
N GLN A 790 -6.41 1.68 -4.70
CA GLN A 790 -5.13 1.40 -5.34
C GLN A 790 -4.88 -0.12 -5.32
N VAL A 791 -4.51 -0.72 -6.46
CA VAL A 791 -4.04 -2.12 -6.45
C VAL A 791 -2.72 -2.21 -5.73
N ARG A 792 -2.55 -3.22 -4.87
CA ARG A 792 -1.35 -3.36 -4.05
C ARG A 792 -0.08 -3.34 -4.94
N PRO A 793 0.87 -2.42 -4.72
CA PRO A 793 1.97 -2.22 -5.68
C PRO A 793 2.86 -3.44 -5.91
N ASP A 794 3.03 -4.33 -4.92
CA ASP A 794 3.82 -5.55 -5.09
C ASP A 794 3.12 -6.62 -5.95
N LEU A 795 1.81 -6.52 -6.16
CA LEU A 795 1.07 -7.37 -7.10
C LEU A 795 1.25 -6.89 -8.54
N VAL A 796 1.29 -5.58 -8.74
CA VAL A 796 1.50 -4.95 -10.05
C VAL A 796 2.97 -5.05 -10.48
N ASN A 797 3.89 -4.69 -9.58
CA ASN A 797 5.33 -4.66 -9.82
C ASN A 797 6.03 -5.97 -9.41
N HIS A 798 5.45 -7.10 -9.81
CA HIS A 798 5.94 -8.44 -9.48
C HIS A 798 7.42 -8.67 -9.87
N ARG A 799 7.89 -8.04 -10.95
CA ARG A 799 9.31 -8.05 -11.35
C ARG A 799 10.25 -7.46 -10.32
N GLU A 800 9.92 -6.33 -9.70
CA GLU A 800 10.82 -5.70 -8.70
C GLU A 800 10.92 -6.56 -7.44
N LYS A 801 9.81 -7.16 -7.03
CA LYS A 801 9.77 -8.12 -5.93
C LYS A 801 10.61 -9.37 -6.23
N HIS A 802 10.48 -9.92 -7.44
CA HIS A 802 11.32 -11.03 -7.91
C HIS A 802 12.81 -10.68 -7.84
N VAL A 803 13.21 -9.55 -8.43
CA VAL A 803 14.60 -9.07 -8.41
C VAL A 803 15.11 -8.86 -6.98
N ALA A 804 14.27 -8.35 -6.08
CA ALA A 804 14.60 -8.21 -4.67
C ALA A 804 14.88 -9.57 -4.01
N GLU A 805 13.98 -10.54 -4.19
CA GLU A 805 14.06 -11.89 -3.62
C GLU A 805 15.27 -12.66 -4.14
N ILE A 806 15.51 -12.68 -5.46
CA ILE A 806 16.67 -13.38 -6.04
C ILE A 806 17.98 -12.83 -5.49
N GLY A 807 18.06 -11.51 -5.26
CA GLY A 807 19.25 -10.89 -4.68
C GLY A 807 19.57 -11.48 -3.31
N ALA A 808 18.60 -11.48 -2.41
CA ALA A 808 18.75 -12.05 -1.08
C ALA A 808 19.00 -13.57 -1.13
N ARG A 809 18.34 -14.30 -2.04
CA ARG A 809 18.55 -15.74 -2.24
C ARG A 809 19.99 -16.07 -2.58
N LEU A 810 20.56 -15.37 -3.56
CA LEU A 810 21.95 -15.54 -3.99
C LEU A 810 22.92 -15.17 -2.87
N PHE A 811 22.70 -14.03 -2.20
CA PHE A 811 23.55 -13.57 -1.11
C PHE A 811 23.60 -14.54 0.07
N ARG A 812 22.47 -15.17 0.38
CA ARG A 812 22.32 -16.16 1.46
C ARG A 812 22.63 -17.60 1.00
N ARG A 813 22.92 -17.84 -0.29
CA ARG A 813 23.14 -19.16 -0.92
C ARG A 813 22.01 -20.16 -0.64
N LEU A 814 20.76 -19.68 -0.62
CA LEU A 814 19.61 -20.53 -0.28
C LEU A 814 19.26 -21.48 -1.41
N ARG A 815 18.94 -22.73 -1.09
CA ARG A 815 18.38 -23.69 -2.05
C ARG A 815 17.04 -23.22 -2.60
N MET A 816 16.65 -23.67 -3.79
CA MET A 816 15.40 -23.25 -4.45
C MET A 816 14.12 -23.63 -3.68
N ASP A 817 14.15 -24.71 -2.91
CA ASP A 817 13.03 -25.17 -2.08
C ASP A 817 12.92 -24.41 -0.75
N VAL A 818 13.95 -23.65 -0.36
CA VAL A 818 13.95 -22.82 0.85
C VAL A 818 13.43 -21.42 0.52
N PRO A 819 12.38 -20.93 1.17
CA PRO A 819 11.88 -19.57 0.93
C PRO A 819 12.85 -18.51 1.48
N VAL A 820 12.90 -17.35 0.83
CA VAL A 820 13.60 -16.18 1.38
C VAL A 820 12.70 -15.52 2.41
N VAL A 821 13.15 -15.44 3.65
CA VAL A 821 12.37 -14.84 4.74
C VAL A 821 12.93 -13.46 5.09
N PHE A 822 12.08 -12.44 5.00
CA PHE A 822 12.40 -11.08 5.44
C PHE A 822 11.64 -10.79 6.75
N PRO A 823 12.28 -10.93 7.92
CA PRO A 823 11.66 -10.54 9.18
C PRO A 823 11.62 -9.01 9.31
N VAL A 824 10.80 -8.49 10.22
CA VAL A 824 10.89 -7.08 10.64
C VAL A 824 12.26 -6.83 11.26
N HIS A 825 12.96 -5.81 10.76
CA HIS A 825 14.28 -5.41 11.24
C HIS A 825 14.22 -4.13 12.08
N ALA A 826 13.34 -3.19 11.71
CA ALA A 826 13.20 -1.90 12.38
C ALA A 826 11.73 -1.59 12.63
N VAL A 827 11.40 -1.24 13.88
CA VAL A 827 10.07 -0.76 14.29
C VAL A 827 10.15 0.76 14.45
N LEU A 828 9.42 1.49 13.62
CA LEU A 828 9.55 2.94 13.44
C LEU A 828 8.18 3.65 13.55
N PRO A 829 7.52 3.67 14.73
CA PRO A 829 6.24 4.36 14.91
C PRO A 829 6.34 5.84 14.57
N GLY A 830 5.28 6.41 14.00
CA GLY A 830 5.19 7.82 13.67
C GLY A 830 4.27 8.59 14.62
N ARG A 831 4.62 9.84 14.91
CA ARG A 831 3.76 10.77 15.66
C ARG A 831 3.34 11.95 14.79
N ARG A 832 2.14 12.48 15.05
CA ARG A 832 1.72 13.79 14.54
C ARG A 832 1.97 14.81 15.65
N ASN A 833 2.89 15.72 15.40
CA ASN A 833 3.20 16.83 16.30
C ASN A 833 2.48 18.09 15.83
N ASN A 834 2.17 19.01 16.77
CA ASN A 834 1.51 20.27 16.45
C ASN A 834 1.97 21.41 17.38
N PRO A 835 2.00 22.66 16.87
CA PRO A 835 2.11 23.83 17.72
C PRO A 835 0.83 24.02 18.56
N PRO A 836 0.85 24.85 19.61
CA PRO A 836 -0.37 25.21 20.33
C PRO A 836 -1.29 26.06 19.45
N GLU A 837 -2.61 25.82 19.53
CA GLU A 837 -3.65 26.69 18.96
C GLU A 837 -4.70 27.00 20.05
N PRO A 838 -4.47 28.03 20.90
CA PRO A 838 -5.33 28.32 22.05
C PRO A 838 -6.79 28.61 21.69
N GLU A 839 -7.04 29.26 20.55
CA GLU A 839 -8.39 29.59 20.07
C GLU A 839 -9.24 28.35 19.77
N GLN A 840 -8.60 27.23 19.42
CA GLN A 840 -9.24 25.94 19.17
C GLN A 840 -9.11 24.98 20.36
N GLY A 841 -8.53 25.44 21.48
CA GLY A 841 -8.25 24.60 22.66
C GLY A 841 -7.19 23.52 22.42
N ILE A 842 -6.37 23.63 21.38
CA ILE A 842 -5.35 22.64 21.02
C ILE A 842 -4.06 22.94 21.79
N ARG A 843 -3.61 21.97 22.58
CA ARG A 843 -2.34 22.04 23.34
C ARG A 843 -1.14 21.74 22.45
N GLU A 844 0.02 22.26 22.84
CA GLU A 844 1.29 21.94 22.18
C GLU A 844 1.64 20.45 22.34
N LEU A 845 2.04 19.83 21.23
CA LEU A 845 2.60 18.47 21.17
C LEU A 845 3.83 18.49 20.27
N ALA A 846 4.87 19.22 20.68
CA ALA A 846 6.08 19.47 19.88
C ALA A 846 7.39 19.20 20.65
N VAL A 847 7.38 18.25 21.59
CA VAL A 847 8.53 17.92 22.44
C VAL A 847 9.56 16.96 21.81
N TYR A 848 9.23 16.41 20.63
CA TYR A 848 10.07 15.45 19.93
C TYR A 848 11.01 16.15 18.94
N GLY A 849 12.30 15.78 18.98
CA GLY A 849 13.23 15.98 17.86
C GLY A 849 12.89 15.07 16.67
N PRO A 850 13.70 15.09 15.59
CA PRO A 850 13.37 14.36 14.36
C PRO A 850 13.26 12.84 14.50
N LEU A 851 14.03 12.24 15.41
CA LEU A 851 14.01 10.81 15.70
C LEU A 851 14.34 10.59 17.18
N HIS A 852 13.51 9.83 17.88
CA HIS A 852 13.73 9.43 19.27
C HIS A 852 13.83 7.91 19.36
N TYR A 853 14.69 7.44 20.26
CA TYR A 853 14.65 6.07 20.75
C TYR A 853 13.93 6.08 22.11
N GLN A 854 12.99 5.15 22.28
CA GLN A 854 12.27 4.94 23.52
C GLN A 854 12.54 3.51 23.99
N GLU A 855 12.92 3.34 25.25
CA GLU A 855 12.92 2.02 25.87
C GLU A 855 11.48 1.50 26.03
N LEU A 856 11.33 0.20 26.29
CA LEU A 856 10.00 -0.43 26.30
C LEU A 856 8.99 0.25 27.23
N PRO A 857 9.32 0.68 28.47
CA PRO A 857 8.35 1.35 29.33
C PRO A 857 7.79 2.63 28.71
N GLU A 858 8.67 3.53 28.24
CA GLU A 858 8.30 4.80 27.61
C GLU A 858 7.53 4.55 26.31
N LEU A 859 7.98 3.59 25.50
CA LEU A 859 7.30 3.21 24.27
C LEU A 859 5.87 2.77 24.56
N PHE A 860 5.64 1.90 25.56
CA PHE A 860 4.30 1.42 25.88
C PHE A 860 3.38 2.51 26.43
N VAL A 861 3.91 3.48 27.20
CA VAL A 861 3.13 4.67 27.57
C VAL A 861 2.65 5.40 26.33
N ASP A 862 3.54 5.57 25.34
CA ASP A 862 3.26 6.25 24.08
C ASP A 862 2.32 5.47 23.15
N LEU A 863 2.32 4.14 23.20
CA LEU A 863 1.45 3.26 22.40
C LEU A 863 0.04 3.12 22.99
N ILE A 864 -0.08 3.19 24.32
CA ILE A 864 -1.37 3.13 25.03
C ILE A 864 -2.15 4.44 24.89
N ALA A 865 -1.43 5.58 24.91
CA ALA A 865 -1.98 6.93 24.77
C ALA A 865 -2.38 7.24 23.32
#